data_AF-A0A9D7U1I7-F1
#
_entry.id   AF-A0A9D7U1I7-F1
#
_cell.length_a   1.000
_cell.length_b   1.000
_cell.length_c   1.000
_cell.angle_alpha   90.00
_cell.angle_beta   90.00
_cell.angle_gamma   90.00
#
_symmetry.space_group_name_H-M   'P 1'
#
loop_
_entity.id
_entity.type
_entity.pdbx_description
1 polymer ?
#
loop_
_entity_poly.entity_id
_entity_poly.type
_entity_poly.pdbx_seq_one_letter_code
_entity_poly.pdbx_strand_id
1 'polypeptide(L)'
;MKKILFATAIISLVVIFGFQNSDPVFGSNENWADYLGGPDRNHYSHLTQINQENVKNLKVAWEYSMPDSGQIQANPLIIDGVLYGVTSSVQAFALDAATGKQIWRFGDPLKNWASTSRGVAFWQKGKDKRILYTAGPNLWALDAITGKPIDSFGDQGKVDLHTGLPEIAKDKFLISNTPGTVFENLIFMPTRVSEDPDAAPGDIRAFDVVSGKLVWTFHTIPYPGEIGYETFPKNAYKNEGIGGVNNWAGMAVDKERGILFVPTGSASYDFYGGNRHGKNLYSNCLLALEARTGKLLWHFQFVHHDLWDRDLPAPPNLITLTKNGKKIDAVAQITKQGFVYVFDRITGKSLFPIKEIPVAASKLPGEKAWPTQPRPTLPLPFARQSNILTEKDISPYAENRKELVSLFKSYKKGWFDAPSREGNVIFPGYDGGGEWGGAAVDPKGVMYVNSNEMAWIQVMKPVENTSGLPMGEKTYKTYCQSCHEQDMEGNVESGYPSLIKISSKYDKKAIINLINSGKGMMPGFGFVTKQEKDALVAFLYNEEKKEVGNATQQLSKKAGIKFRMTGYNKFLDNRGLPAIAPPWGTLNAIDLNTGKKLWKIPFGDEPLLMKEGIYNTGTENYGGPVITASGLLIIAATKDANLRVFEAKTGKLLLKKPLPAAAFATPATYMINGKQYIAIACGGTKLGTPKGNKYVAFAVE
;
A
#
# COMPACT_ATOMS: atom_id res chain seq x y z
N MET A 1 -43.69 67.48 -57.15
CA MET A 1 -44.91 66.66 -56.99
C MET A 1 -44.56 65.19 -57.25
N LYS A 2 -45.18 64.31 -56.46
CA LYS A 2 -45.10 62.83 -56.35
C LYS A 2 -44.21 62.04 -57.31
N LYS A 3 -43.36 61.19 -56.69
CA LYS A 3 -42.47 60.20 -57.29
C LYS A 3 -43.22 58.93 -57.73
N ILE A 4 -42.49 58.21 -58.58
CA ILE A 4 -42.88 57.20 -59.56
C ILE A 4 -42.12 55.88 -59.27
N LEU A 5 -42.71 54.76 -59.71
CA LEU A 5 -42.15 53.44 -60.04
C LEU A 5 -41.58 52.57 -58.89
N PHE A 6 -42.17 51.39 -58.63
CA PHE A 6 -42.06 50.07 -59.30
C PHE A 6 -40.77 49.31 -58.97
N ALA A 7 -40.97 48.15 -58.36
CA ALA A 7 -39.94 47.22 -57.92
C ALA A 7 -39.84 46.03 -58.89
N THR A 8 -38.61 45.65 -59.24
CA THR A 8 -38.28 44.31 -59.75
C THR A 8 -36.87 43.95 -59.31
N ALA A 9 -36.71 42.70 -58.86
CA ALA A 9 -35.56 42.17 -58.14
C ALA A 9 -34.31 41.92 -59.01
N ILE A 10 -33.14 42.12 -58.43
CA ILE A 10 -31.84 41.63 -58.91
C ILE A 10 -31.26 40.71 -57.84
N ILE A 11 -30.92 39.48 -58.24
CA ILE A 11 -30.18 38.49 -57.46
C ILE A 11 -28.70 38.88 -57.52
N SER A 12 -28.02 38.94 -56.37
CA SER A 12 -26.55 39.06 -56.29
C SER A 12 -25.97 37.91 -55.48
N LEU A 13 -25.06 37.18 -56.13
CA LEU A 13 -24.29 36.06 -55.62
C LEU A 13 -23.14 36.63 -54.75
N VAL A 14 -23.11 36.32 -53.46
CA VAL A 14 -22.00 36.68 -52.56
C VAL A 14 -21.11 35.46 -52.37
N VAL A 15 -19.89 35.51 -52.93
CA VAL A 15 -18.81 34.57 -52.64
C VAL A 15 -18.16 34.98 -51.32
N ILE A 16 -18.39 34.21 -50.26
CA ILE A 16 -17.72 34.38 -48.97
C ILE A 16 -16.45 33.53 -49.00
N PHE A 17 -15.29 34.18 -49.08
CA PHE A 17 -14.01 33.56 -48.76
C PHE A 17 -13.97 33.30 -47.25
N GLY A 18 -14.24 32.06 -46.86
CA GLY A 18 -13.97 31.60 -45.49
C GLY A 18 -12.47 31.43 -45.29
N PHE A 19 -11.85 32.38 -44.58
CA PHE A 19 -10.56 32.12 -43.94
C PHE A 19 -10.79 31.06 -42.85
N GLN A 20 -10.45 29.82 -43.14
CA GLN A 20 -10.20 28.83 -42.09
C GLN A 20 -8.95 29.28 -41.35
N ASN A 21 -9.12 29.89 -40.18
CA ASN A 21 -8.09 29.87 -39.15
C ASN A 21 -7.94 28.41 -38.73
N SER A 22 -7.05 27.69 -39.41
CA SER A 22 -6.44 26.49 -38.85
C SER A 22 -5.49 26.97 -37.76
N ASP A 23 -6.01 27.20 -36.56
CA ASP A 23 -5.17 27.18 -35.37
C ASP A 23 -4.41 25.85 -35.39
N PRO A 24 -3.07 25.84 -35.25
CA PRO A 24 -2.34 24.60 -35.14
C PRO A 24 -2.93 23.84 -33.94
N VAL A 25 -3.47 22.64 -34.21
CA VAL A 25 -3.92 21.71 -33.17
C VAL A 25 -2.68 21.27 -32.40
N PHE A 26 -2.27 22.07 -31.41
CA PHE A 26 -1.41 21.60 -30.34
C PHE A 26 -2.22 20.49 -29.64
N GLY A 27 -1.77 19.24 -29.76
CA GLY A 27 -2.51 18.08 -29.25
C GLY A 27 -2.87 18.26 -27.77
N SER A 28 -4.07 17.84 -27.38
CA SER A 28 -4.59 17.95 -26.01
C SER A 28 -3.66 17.27 -25.01
N ASN A 29 -3.22 18.00 -23.97
CA ASN A 29 -2.54 17.39 -22.84
C ASN A 29 -3.55 16.63 -21.97
N GLU A 30 -3.20 15.43 -21.52
CA GLU A 30 -3.96 14.69 -20.51
C GLU A 30 -3.08 14.40 -19.30
N ASN A 31 -3.61 14.74 -18.13
CA ASN A 31 -2.91 14.66 -16.85
C ASN A 31 -3.13 13.29 -16.17
N TRP A 32 -2.21 12.93 -15.27
CA TRP A 32 -2.37 11.90 -14.25
C TRP A 32 -2.29 12.61 -12.89
N ALA A 33 -3.36 13.32 -12.54
CA ALA A 33 -3.31 14.43 -11.57
C ALA A 33 -3.45 14.01 -10.09
N ASP A 34 -3.99 12.83 -9.83
CA ASP A 34 -4.23 12.29 -8.50
C ASP A 34 -3.48 10.95 -8.36
N TYR A 35 -3.08 10.60 -7.12
CA TYR A 35 -2.47 9.29 -6.84
C TYR A 35 -3.34 8.16 -7.40
N LEU A 36 -2.74 7.25 -8.15
CA LEU A 36 -3.43 6.13 -8.82
C LEU A 36 -4.48 6.57 -9.87
N GLY A 37 -4.30 7.74 -10.46
CA GLY A 37 -4.97 8.18 -11.70
C GLY A 37 -6.25 8.97 -11.51
N GLY A 38 -6.79 9.02 -10.30
CA GLY A 38 -8.03 9.75 -10.02
C GLY A 38 -8.43 9.67 -8.55
N PRO A 39 -9.36 10.52 -8.10
CA PRO A 39 -9.89 10.47 -6.73
C PRO A 39 -10.73 9.21 -6.47
N ASP A 40 -11.20 8.57 -7.52
CA ASP A 40 -11.92 7.29 -7.55
C ASP A 40 -10.99 6.07 -7.41
N ARG A 41 -9.68 6.27 -7.60
CA ARG A 41 -8.63 5.25 -7.55
C ARG A 41 -8.86 4.12 -8.56
N ASN A 42 -9.48 4.39 -9.71
CA ASN A 42 -9.78 3.35 -10.71
C ASN A 42 -8.58 2.96 -11.59
N HIS A 43 -7.46 3.71 -11.52
CA HIS A 43 -6.28 3.50 -12.36
C HIS A 43 -6.62 3.47 -13.87
N TYR A 44 -7.63 4.24 -14.24
CA TYR A 44 -8.18 4.26 -15.58
C TYR A 44 -7.68 5.48 -16.35
N SER A 45 -7.33 5.28 -17.61
CA SER A 45 -7.00 6.37 -18.54
C SER A 45 -7.92 6.33 -19.75
N HIS A 46 -8.39 7.50 -20.18
CA HIS A 46 -9.17 7.67 -21.40
C HIS A 46 -8.32 7.61 -22.67
N LEU A 47 -6.99 7.59 -22.55
CA LEU A 47 -6.08 7.61 -23.67
C LEU A 47 -6.13 6.33 -24.50
N THR A 48 -6.07 6.51 -25.83
CA THR A 48 -6.19 5.43 -26.82
C THR A 48 -5.06 5.40 -27.85
N GLN A 49 -4.11 6.35 -27.81
CA GLN A 49 -3.04 6.43 -28.79
C GLN A 49 -2.17 5.17 -28.78
N ILE A 50 -1.79 4.69 -27.60
CA ILE A 50 -1.17 3.38 -27.44
C ILE A 50 -2.30 2.34 -27.39
N ASN A 51 -2.30 1.40 -28.33
CA ASN A 51 -3.33 0.39 -28.49
C ASN A 51 -2.73 -0.96 -28.93
N GLN A 52 -3.58 -1.95 -29.16
CA GLN A 52 -3.13 -3.32 -29.47
C GLN A 52 -2.29 -3.42 -30.76
N GLU A 53 -2.46 -2.50 -31.72
CA GLU A 53 -1.78 -2.55 -33.01
C GLU A 53 -0.35 -2.01 -32.93
N ASN A 54 -0.14 -0.97 -32.12
CA ASN A 54 1.13 -0.25 -32.05
C ASN A 54 1.91 -0.46 -30.74
N VAL A 55 1.35 -1.10 -29.71
CA VAL A 55 2.04 -1.34 -28.42
C VAL A 55 3.38 -2.07 -28.58
N LYS A 56 3.52 -2.92 -29.59
CA LYS A 56 4.78 -3.59 -29.93
C LYS A 56 5.92 -2.64 -30.30
N ASN A 57 5.60 -1.40 -30.71
CA ASN A 57 6.56 -0.36 -31.09
C ASN A 57 6.95 0.54 -29.92
N LEU A 58 6.52 0.23 -28.69
CA LEU A 58 6.79 1.04 -27.51
C LEU A 58 8.30 1.13 -27.25
N LYS A 59 8.85 2.35 -27.23
CA LYS A 59 10.27 2.66 -26.99
C LYS A 59 10.47 3.43 -25.69
N VAL A 60 11.69 3.40 -25.13
CA VAL A 60 12.03 4.29 -24.01
C VAL A 60 12.06 5.70 -24.57
N ALA A 61 11.26 6.60 -24.02
CA ALA A 61 11.22 8.00 -24.42
C ALA A 61 12.26 8.82 -23.63
N TRP A 62 12.37 8.56 -22.32
CA TRP A 62 13.38 9.16 -21.47
C TRP A 62 13.61 8.31 -20.21
N GLU A 63 14.76 8.53 -19.56
CA GLU A 63 15.08 8.00 -18.24
C GLU A 63 15.56 9.13 -17.32
N TYR A 64 15.20 9.08 -16.04
CA TYR A 64 15.73 9.96 -15.01
C TYR A 64 16.43 9.13 -13.93
N SER A 65 17.72 9.40 -13.71
CA SER A 65 18.53 8.71 -12.71
C SER A 65 18.66 9.56 -11.45
N MET A 66 18.39 8.96 -10.29
CA MET A 66 18.46 9.59 -8.98
C MET A 66 19.82 9.31 -8.30
N PRO A 67 20.31 10.20 -7.42
CA PRO A 67 21.57 10.01 -6.71
C PRO A 67 21.49 8.90 -5.65
N ASP A 68 20.29 8.64 -5.14
CA ASP A 68 19.98 7.59 -4.17
C ASP A 68 19.37 6.35 -4.85
N SER A 69 19.52 5.19 -4.23
CA SER A 69 19.00 3.92 -4.73
C SER A 69 18.34 3.12 -3.62
N GLY A 70 17.29 2.39 -3.97
CA GLY A 70 16.49 1.64 -2.99
C GLY A 70 15.07 1.40 -3.49
N GLN A 71 14.24 0.84 -2.62
CA GLN A 71 12.86 0.56 -2.96
C GLN A 71 12.08 1.84 -3.25
N ILE A 72 11.38 1.89 -4.38
CA ILE A 72 10.49 2.98 -4.77
C ILE A 72 9.12 2.39 -5.09
N GLN A 73 8.09 2.88 -4.41
CA GLN A 73 6.69 2.46 -4.60
C GLN A 73 5.85 3.54 -5.29
N ALA A 74 6.51 4.60 -5.75
CA ALA A 74 5.87 5.84 -6.13
C ALA A 74 5.12 5.75 -7.45
N ASN A 75 3.82 6.09 -7.41
CA ASN A 75 3.06 6.46 -8.60
C ASN A 75 3.26 7.96 -8.84
N PRO A 76 3.92 8.38 -9.94
CA PRO A 76 4.15 9.80 -10.19
C PRO A 76 2.85 10.53 -10.54
N LEU A 77 2.77 11.82 -10.23
CA LEU A 77 1.71 12.69 -10.74
C LEU A 77 2.22 13.41 -11.98
N ILE A 78 1.36 13.61 -12.99
CA ILE A 78 1.67 14.42 -14.17
C ILE A 78 0.59 15.48 -14.31
N ILE A 79 0.99 16.75 -14.22
CA ILE A 79 0.09 17.90 -14.22
C ILE A 79 0.71 19.01 -15.07
N ASP A 80 0.00 19.40 -16.12
CA ASP A 80 0.39 20.51 -17.00
C ASP A 80 1.82 20.38 -17.56
N GLY A 81 2.23 19.17 -17.95
CA GLY A 81 3.57 18.91 -18.50
C GLY A 81 4.67 18.68 -17.47
N VAL A 82 4.37 18.71 -16.18
CA VAL A 82 5.34 18.45 -15.11
C VAL A 82 5.04 17.13 -14.43
N LEU A 83 6.05 16.27 -14.30
CA LEU A 83 6.00 15.04 -13.54
C LEU A 83 6.54 15.28 -12.13
N TYR A 84 5.78 14.90 -11.11
CA TYR A 84 6.19 14.96 -9.71
C TYR A 84 6.35 13.55 -9.14
N GLY A 85 7.43 13.33 -8.41
CA GLY A 85 7.75 12.02 -7.82
C GLY A 85 8.57 12.13 -6.55
N VAL A 86 8.95 10.97 -6.01
CA VAL A 86 9.74 10.85 -4.78
C VAL A 86 10.84 9.81 -4.98
N THR A 87 12.02 10.12 -4.49
CA THR A 87 13.16 9.20 -4.57
C THR A 87 13.10 8.12 -3.47
N SER A 88 14.05 7.17 -3.50
CA SER A 88 14.14 6.11 -2.49
C SER A 88 14.43 6.59 -1.07
N SER A 89 15.06 7.76 -0.92
CA SER A 89 15.29 8.47 0.34
C SER A 89 14.25 9.55 0.64
N VAL A 90 13.09 9.52 -0.05
CA VAL A 90 11.96 10.44 0.20
C VAL A 90 12.30 11.91 -0.10
N GLN A 91 13.09 12.16 -1.15
CA GLN A 91 13.22 13.49 -1.72
C GLN A 91 12.11 13.72 -2.75
N ALA A 92 11.35 14.81 -2.63
CA ALA A 92 10.39 15.19 -3.66
C ALA A 92 11.13 15.80 -4.86
N PHE A 93 10.68 15.54 -6.08
CA PHE A 93 11.25 16.13 -7.28
C PHE A 93 10.19 16.46 -8.33
N ALA A 94 10.56 17.35 -9.25
CA ALA A 94 9.81 17.62 -10.47
C ALA A 94 10.68 17.46 -11.71
N LEU A 95 10.10 16.89 -12.76
CA LEU A 95 10.70 16.75 -14.09
C LEU A 95 9.79 17.38 -15.15
N ASP A 96 10.37 17.84 -16.24
CA ASP A 96 9.65 18.01 -17.50
C ASP A 96 9.17 16.62 -17.96
N ALA A 97 7.85 16.44 -18.10
CA ALA A 97 7.26 15.13 -18.33
C ALA A 97 7.49 14.59 -19.76
N ALA A 98 7.86 15.44 -20.71
CA ALA A 98 8.14 15.02 -22.08
C ALA A 98 9.60 14.57 -22.26
N THR A 99 10.52 15.10 -21.45
CA THR A 99 11.98 14.93 -21.62
C THR A 99 12.68 14.25 -20.45
N GLY A 100 12.05 14.18 -19.27
CA GLY A 100 12.66 13.67 -18.05
C GLY A 100 13.69 14.62 -17.42
N LYS A 101 13.83 15.86 -17.93
CA LYS A 101 14.78 16.84 -17.39
C LYS A 101 14.31 17.33 -16.02
N GLN A 102 15.19 17.27 -15.02
CA GLN A 102 14.88 17.76 -13.69
C GLN A 102 14.64 19.27 -13.69
N ILE A 103 13.55 19.70 -13.06
CA ILE A 103 13.20 21.09 -12.79
C ILE A 103 13.70 21.48 -11.40
N TRP A 104 13.27 20.72 -10.37
CA TRP A 104 13.71 20.92 -8.99
C TRP A 104 13.74 19.59 -8.22
N ARG A 105 14.44 19.58 -7.08
CA ARG A 105 14.45 18.50 -6.10
C ARG A 105 14.55 19.09 -4.70
N PHE A 106 13.80 18.54 -3.75
CA PHE A 106 13.74 18.99 -2.36
C PHE A 106 13.89 17.79 -1.41
N GLY A 107 14.64 17.99 -0.33
CA GLY A 107 14.99 16.97 0.66
C GLY A 107 16.49 16.73 0.73
N ASP A 108 16.92 15.94 1.71
CA ASP A 108 18.33 15.63 1.95
C ASP A 108 18.60 14.15 1.58
N PRO A 109 19.49 13.87 0.61
CA PRO A 109 19.79 12.52 0.17
C PRO A 109 20.47 11.64 1.23
N LEU A 110 21.12 12.25 2.23
CA LEU A 110 21.80 11.54 3.34
C LEU A 110 20.83 11.15 4.46
N LYS A 111 19.66 11.77 4.43
CA LYS A 111 18.60 11.66 5.41
C LYS A 111 17.58 10.64 4.92
N ASN A 112 17.90 9.37 5.13
CA ASN A 112 17.03 8.26 4.73
C ASN A 112 15.99 7.97 5.81
N TRP A 113 14.73 8.27 5.51
CA TRP A 113 13.63 8.11 6.45
C TRP A 113 13.18 6.66 6.53
N ALA A 114 12.58 6.25 7.64
CA ALA A 114 11.96 4.93 7.85
C ALA A 114 10.73 4.67 6.96
N SER A 115 10.69 5.27 5.77
CA SER A 115 9.53 5.36 4.90
C SER A 115 9.93 5.05 3.49
N THR A 116 9.34 3.99 2.94
CA THR A 116 9.04 3.99 1.51
C THR A 116 7.97 5.05 1.26
N SER A 117 7.97 5.68 0.09
CA SER A 117 6.93 6.63 -0.30
C SER A 117 6.27 6.20 -1.60
N ARG A 118 4.94 6.35 -1.64
CA ARG A 118 4.07 6.01 -2.78
C ARG A 118 3.75 7.21 -3.67
N GLY A 119 4.26 8.39 -3.33
CA GLY A 119 4.17 9.57 -4.19
C GLY A 119 3.89 10.85 -3.42
N VAL A 120 3.26 11.79 -4.11
CA VAL A 120 2.88 13.11 -3.61
C VAL A 120 1.40 13.35 -3.87
N ALA A 121 0.85 14.39 -3.26
CA ALA A 121 -0.47 14.92 -3.57
C ALA A 121 -0.33 16.33 -4.17
N PHE A 122 -1.32 16.76 -4.95
CA PHE A 122 -1.36 18.08 -5.55
C PHE A 122 -2.60 18.85 -5.10
N TRP A 123 -2.43 20.15 -4.87
CA TRP A 123 -3.54 21.07 -4.64
C TRP A 123 -3.31 22.36 -5.42
N GLN A 124 -4.39 22.98 -5.90
CA GLN A 124 -4.33 24.27 -6.56
C GLN A 124 -5.55 25.12 -6.26
N LYS A 125 -5.31 26.43 -6.05
CA LYS A 125 -6.33 27.47 -6.10
C LYS A 125 -5.78 28.72 -6.79
N GLY A 126 -6.30 29.02 -7.98
CA GLY A 126 -5.78 30.12 -8.79
C GLY A 126 -4.32 29.90 -9.15
N LYS A 127 -3.44 30.82 -8.73
CA LYS A 127 -1.99 30.76 -8.96
C LYS A 127 -1.22 29.94 -7.92
N ASP A 128 -1.82 29.66 -6.77
CA ASP A 128 -1.20 28.86 -5.72
C ASP A 128 -1.30 27.39 -6.10
N LYS A 129 -0.15 26.78 -6.44
CA LYS A 129 -0.02 25.36 -6.82
C LYS A 129 0.94 24.70 -5.83
N ARG A 130 0.50 23.65 -5.15
CA ARG A 130 1.26 23.00 -4.09
C ARG A 130 1.43 21.52 -4.34
N ILE A 131 2.63 21.03 -4.05
CA ILE A 131 2.94 19.61 -3.89
C ILE A 131 3.00 19.31 -2.40
N LEU A 132 2.19 18.36 -1.95
CA LEU A 132 2.12 17.91 -0.57
C LEU A 132 2.73 16.51 -0.48
N TYR A 133 3.68 16.31 0.42
CA TYR A 133 4.31 15.00 0.60
C TYR A 133 4.85 14.82 2.02
N THR A 134 5.10 13.59 2.41
CA THR A 134 5.54 13.26 3.76
C THR A 134 7.02 12.89 3.80
N ALA A 135 7.72 13.41 4.80
CA ALA A 135 9.11 13.10 5.07
C ALA A 135 9.28 12.88 6.59
N GLY A 136 9.40 11.61 6.99
CA GLY A 136 9.29 11.22 8.40
C GLY A 136 7.87 11.46 8.93
N PRO A 137 7.70 12.02 10.13
CA PRO A 137 6.38 12.38 10.66
C PRO A 137 5.84 13.69 10.08
N ASN A 138 6.56 14.37 9.18
CA ASN A 138 6.17 15.70 8.72
C ASN A 138 5.46 15.65 7.37
N LEU A 139 4.29 16.29 7.28
CA LEU A 139 3.64 16.67 6.03
C LEU A 139 4.20 18.02 5.58
N TRP A 140 4.83 18.06 4.41
CA TRP A 140 5.38 19.26 3.79
C TRP A 140 4.43 19.81 2.72
N ALA A 141 4.39 21.13 2.59
CA ALA A 141 3.82 21.80 1.42
C ALA A 141 4.92 22.53 0.66
N LEU A 142 5.11 22.20 -0.61
CA LEU A 142 6.08 22.81 -1.50
C LEU A 142 5.35 23.58 -2.60
N ASP A 143 5.91 24.73 -3.01
CA ASP A 143 5.51 25.38 -4.25
C ASP A 143 5.79 24.44 -5.43
N ALA A 144 4.77 24.14 -6.23
CA ALA A 144 4.87 23.14 -7.29
C ALA A 144 5.86 23.54 -8.41
N ILE A 145 6.10 24.84 -8.60
CA ILE A 145 6.95 25.35 -9.68
C ILE A 145 8.43 25.35 -9.26
N THR A 146 8.71 25.70 -8.01
CA THR A 146 10.06 25.96 -7.51
C THR A 146 10.59 24.88 -6.56
N GLY A 147 9.72 24.05 -5.98
CA GLY A 147 10.07 23.04 -4.98
C GLY A 147 10.43 23.61 -3.62
N LYS A 148 10.25 24.92 -3.39
CA LYS A 148 10.54 25.55 -2.10
C LYS A 148 9.39 25.31 -1.11
N PRO A 149 9.67 25.11 0.19
CA PRO A 149 8.64 25.08 1.21
C PRO A 149 7.76 26.33 1.20
N ILE A 150 6.47 26.16 1.43
CA ILE A 150 5.53 27.26 1.64
C ILE A 150 5.58 27.66 3.11
N ASP A 151 6.38 28.67 3.46
CA ASP A 151 6.65 29.05 4.86
C ASP A 151 5.40 29.28 5.73
N SER A 152 4.27 29.68 5.11
CA SER A 152 2.99 29.91 5.80
C SER A 152 2.18 28.65 6.11
N PHE A 153 2.62 27.48 5.64
CA PHE A 153 1.98 26.20 5.92
C PHE A 153 2.57 25.57 7.19
N GLY A 154 1.74 25.43 8.23
CA GLY A 154 2.16 24.85 9.51
C GLY A 154 3.30 25.62 10.16
N ASP A 155 4.34 24.90 10.58
CA ASP A 155 5.59 25.43 11.11
C ASP A 155 6.68 25.37 10.03
N GLN A 156 6.96 26.51 9.39
CA GLN A 156 8.00 26.65 8.36
C GLN A 156 7.85 25.67 7.18
N GLY A 157 6.62 25.53 6.67
CA GLY A 157 6.30 24.71 5.51
C GLY A 157 5.98 23.24 5.81
N LYS A 158 5.84 22.88 7.09
CA LYS A 158 5.51 21.50 7.50
C LYS A 158 4.55 21.43 8.68
N VAL A 159 3.85 20.30 8.78
CA VAL A 159 3.00 19.92 9.91
C VAL A 159 3.46 18.58 10.47
N ASP A 160 3.62 18.49 11.78
CA ASP A 160 3.86 17.21 12.45
C ASP A 160 2.57 16.38 12.47
N LEU A 161 2.62 15.17 11.90
CA LEU A 161 1.52 14.22 11.88
C LEU A 161 1.24 13.57 13.24
N HIS A 162 1.84 14.02 14.35
CA HIS A 162 1.33 13.74 15.70
C HIS A 162 0.24 14.74 16.14
N THR A 163 0.08 15.85 15.42
CA THR A 163 -0.92 16.88 15.74
C THR A 163 -2.32 16.27 15.84
N GLY A 164 -3.00 16.51 16.97
CA GLY A 164 -4.34 15.98 17.25
C GLY A 164 -4.39 14.62 17.94
N LEU A 165 -3.24 13.94 18.12
CA LEU A 165 -3.16 12.71 18.91
C LEU A 165 -3.01 13.01 20.41
N PRO A 166 -3.35 12.06 21.29
CA PRO A 166 -3.11 12.21 22.73
C PRO A 166 -1.62 12.35 23.06
N GLU A 167 -1.27 13.04 24.14
CA GLU A 167 0.13 13.36 24.51
C GLU A 167 1.02 12.11 24.62
N ILE A 168 0.48 10.97 25.06
CA ILE A 168 1.21 9.69 25.14
C ILE A 168 1.71 9.19 23.78
N ALA A 169 1.14 9.69 22.68
CA ALA A 169 1.51 9.31 21.32
C ALA A 169 2.60 10.20 20.70
N LYS A 170 3.00 11.29 21.35
CA LYS A 170 3.93 12.28 20.79
C LYS A 170 5.28 11.71 20.36
N ASP A 171 5.79 10.72 21.08
CA ASP A 171 7.08 10.08 20.81
C ASP A 171 6.94 8.68 20.18
N LYS A 172 5.71 8.28 19.83
CA LYS A 172 5.44 6.97 19.21
C LYS A 172 5.80 7.00 17.73
N PHE A 173 6.07 5.83 17.16
CA PHE A 173 6.34 5.73 15.74
C PHE A 173 5.11 6.11 14.91
N LEU A 174 5.26 7.12 14.06
CA LEU A 174 4.25 7.54 13.10
C LEU A 174 4.90 8.14 11.86
N ILE A 175 4.49 7.64 10.70
CA ILE A 175 4.85 8.19 9.39
C ILE A 175 3.66 8.11 8.43
N SER A 176 3.80 8.63 7.22
CA SER A 176 2.97 8.21 6.09
C SER A 176 3.82 7.77 4.91
N ASN A 177 3.54 6.59 4.39
CA ASN A 177 4.06 6.07 3.13
C ASN A 177 3.15 6.37 1.93
N THR A 178 1.88 6.70 2.16
CA THR A 178 0.90 7.01 1.09
C THR A 178 0.66 8.52 1.03
N PRO A 179 0.58 9.14 -0.16
CA PRO A 179 0.22 10.55 -0.23
C PRO A 179 -1.19 10.79 0.34
N GLY A 180 -1.38 11.98 0.94
CA GLY A 180 -2.68 12.39 1.44
C GLY A 180 -3.73 12.52 0.33
N THR A 181 -5.01 12.38 0.68
CA THR A 181 -6.11 12.55 -0.28
C THR A 181 -6.67 13.96 -0.15
N VAL A 182 -6.71 14.70 -1.26
CA VAL A 182 -7.13 16.11 -1.30
C VAL A 182 -8.61 16.22 -1.70
N PHE A 183 -9.35 17.04 -0.96
CA PHE A 183 -10.73 17.41 -1.25
C PHE A 183 -10.94 18.87 -0.87
N GLU A 184 -11.30 19.72 -1.85
CA GLU A 184 -11.39 21.17 -1.65
C GLU A 184 -10.08 21.73 -1.06
N ASN A 185 -10.12 22.33 0.13
CA ASN A 185 -8.95 22.82 0.86
C ASN A 185 -8.51 21.86 1.97
N LEU A 186 -8.97 20.61 1.98
CA LEU A 186 -8.63 19.61 2.97
C LEU A 186 -7.67 18.59 2.38
N ILE A 187 -6.71 18.15 3.19
CA ILE A 187 -5.92 16.95 2.97
C ILE A 187 -6.14 15.96 4.10
N PHE A 188 -6.57 14.75 3.75
CA PHE A 188 -6.73 13.63 4.67
C PHE A 188 -5.45 12.82 4.69
N MET A 189 -4.87 12.62 5.87
CA MET A 189 -3.57 11.98 6.00
C MET A 189 -3.69 10.50 6.36
N PRO A 190 -3.28 9.58 5.47
CA PRO A 190 -3.02 8.20 5.86
C PRO A 190 -1.80 8.16 6.79
N THR A 191 -1.75 7.18 7.69
CA THR A 191 -0.63 6.98 8.62
C THR A 191 -0.28 5.51 8.77
N ARG A 192 0.99 5.25 9.02
CA ARG A 192 1.54 3.96 9.44
C ARG A 192 2.12 4.10 10.84
N VAL A 193 1.76 3.18 11.71
CA VAL A 193 2.19 3.13 13.11
C VAL A 193 2.90 1.81 13.39
N SER A 194 3.30 1.56 14.64
CA SER A 194 3.86 0.28 15.07
C SER A 194 2.80 -0.83 15.01
N GLU A 195 3.21 -2.08 14.79
CA GLU A 195 2.33 -3.27 14.91
C GLU A 195 2.35 -3.84 16.34
N ASP A 196 3.19 -3.29 17.21
CA ASP A 196 3.41 -3.72 18.59
C ASP A 196 2.48 -2.98 19.59
N PRO A 197 2.42 -3.41 20.88
CA PRO A 197 1.60 -2.75 21.89
C PRO A 197 1.92 -1.26 22.10
N ASP A 198 3.07 -0.78 21.62
CA ASP A 198 3.49 0.62 21.67
C ASP A 198 2.87 1.47 20.55
N ALA A 199 2.07 0.91 19.65
CA ALA A 199 1.42 1.62 18.54
C ALA A 199 0.71 2.91 18.97
N ALA A 200 0.86 3.96 18.16
CA ALA A 200 0.05 5.17 18.26
C ALA A 200 -1.40 4.89 17.82
N PRO A 201 -2.38 5.74 18.18
CA PRO A 201 -3.71 5.67 17.59
C PRO A 201 -3.64 5.97 16.10
N GLY A 202 -4.36 5.18 15.30
CA GLY A 202 -4.45 5.29 13.85
C GLY A 202 -5.47 6.32 13.37
N ASP A 203 -5.75 7.35 14.16
CA ASP A 203 -6.84 8.29 13.93
C ASP A 203 -6.75 9.00 12.58
N ILE A 204 -7.91 9.15 11.92
CA ILE A 204 -8.01 9.81 10.60
C ILE A 204 -8.15 11.31 10.82
N ARG A 205 -7.28 12.08 10.16
CA ARG A 205 -7.17 13.52 10.41
C ARG A 205 -7.17 14.30 9.10
N ALA A 206 -7.87 15.42 9.13
CA ALA A 206 -7.92 16.39 8.04
C ALA A 206 -7.18 17.66 8.41
N PHE A 207 -6.34 18.14 7.51
CA PHE A 207 -5.63 19.41 7.65
C PHE A 207 -6.05 20.36 6.53
N ASP A 208 -6.11 21.65 6.84
CA ASP A 208 -6.29 22.68 5.83
C ASP A 208 -5.01 22.82 5.00
N VAL A 209 -5.09 22.64 3.69
CA VAL A 209 -3.93 22.63 2.76
C VAL A 209 -3.26 23.99 2.62
N VAL A 210 -3.97 25.07 2.98
CA VAL A 210 -3.45 26.45 2.87
C VAL A 210 -2.60 26.79 4.07
N SER A 211 -3.09 26.49 5.28
CA SER A 211 -2.51 26.90 6.56
C SER A 211 -1.82 25.78 7.34
N GLY A 212 -2.10 24.51 7.02
CA GLY A 212 -1.61 23.35 7.76
C GLY A 212 -2.35 23.07 9.08
N LYS A 213 -3.40 23.83 9.41
CA LYS A 213 -4.15 23.63 10.66
C LYS A 213 -4.98 22.34 10.62
N LEU A 214 -5.00 21.62 11.74
CA LEU A 214 -5.93 20.50 11.94
C LEU A 214 -7.38 21.02 11.92
N VAL A 215 -8.23 20.37 11.13
CA VAL A 215 -9.64 20.74 10.95
C VAL A 215 -10.56 19.81 11.73
N TRP A 216 -10.36 18.50 11.59
CA TRP A 216 -11.10 17.48 12.34
C TRP A 216 -10.28 16.21 12.52
N THR A 217 -10.66 15.42 13.53
CA THR A 217 -10.12 14.09 13.83
C THR A 217 -11.28 13.11 13.98
N PHE A 218 -11.15 11.94 13.36
CA PHE A 218 -12.02 10.80 13.59
C PHE A 218 -11.23 9.74 14.38
N HIS A 219 -11.68 9.46 15.60
CA HIS A 219 -11.04 8.47 16.48
C HIS A 219 -11.34 7.06 15.98
N THR A 220 -10.30 6.30 15.62
CA THR A 220 -10.49 4.93 15.12
C THR A 220 -10.53 3.90 16.26
N ILE A 221 -9.92 4.24 17.40
CA ILE A 221 -10.19 3.63 18.70
C ILE A 221 -11.15 4.56 19.45
N PRO A 222 -12.44 4.21 19.60
CA PRO A 222 -13.45 5.14 20.09
C PRO A 222 -13.24 5.55 21.55
N TYR A 223 -13.58 6.80 21.88
CA TYR A 223 -13.61 7.36 23.23
C TYR A 223 -14.95 7.06 23.93
N PRO A 224 -15.03 7.20 25.27
CA PRO A 224 -16.29 7.00 25.99
C PRO A 224 -17.43 7.85 25.41
N GLY A 225 -18.54 7.20 25.04
CA GLY A 225 -19.70 7.84 24.41
C GLY A 225 -19.71 7.80 22.89
N GLU A 226 -18.61 7.40 22.25
CA GLU A 226 -18.54 7.17 20.81
C GLU A 226 -18.97 5.74 20.44
N ILE A 227 -19.47 5.57 19.21
CA ILE A 227 -19.90 4.27 18.69
C ILE A 227 -18.70 3.32 18.62
N GLY A 228 -18.85 2.09 19.12
CA GLY A 228 -17.82 1.06 19.09
C GLY A 228 -16.92 1.02 20.32
N TYR A 229 -17.04 1.99 21.24
CA TYR A 229 -16.30 2.02 22.50
C TYR A 229 -16.44 0.72 23.31
N GLU A 230 -17.66 0.16 23.33
CA GLU A 230 -18.00 -1.09 24.02
C GLU A 230 -17.33 -2.34 23.42
N THR A 231 -16.77 -2.21 22.21
CA THR A 231 -16.09 -3.32 21.51
C THR A 231 -14.60 -3.42 21.84
N PHE A 232 -14.11 -2.55 22.73
CA PHE A 232 -12.76 -2.55 23.27
C PHE A 232 -12.78 -2.60 24.81
N PRO A 233 -11.64 -2.95 25.45
CA PRO A 233 -11.48 -2.71 26.87
C PRO A 233 -11.65 -1.23 27.21
N LYS A 234 -12.26 -0.92 28.37
CA LYS A 234 -12.65 0.45 28.77
C LYS A 234 -11.54 1.51 28.69
N ASN A 235 -10.27 1.11 28.84
CA ASN A 235 -9.12 2.01 28.82
C ASN A 235 -8.36 2.02 27.48
N ALA A 236 -8.87 1.39 26.42
CA ALA A 236 -8.17 1.29 25.14
C ALA A 236 -7.83 2.66 24.54
N TYR A 237 -8.77 3.62 24.58
CA TYR A 237 -8.58 4.99 24.11
C TYR A 237 -7.42 5.75 24.78
N LYS A 238 -6.98 5.31 25.97
CA LYS A 238 -5.83 5.91 26.67
C LYS A 238 -4.49 5.54 26.05
N ASN A 239 -4.47 4.58 25.11
CA ASN A 239 -3.31 4.21 24.32
C ASN A 239 -2.09 3.70 25.14
N GLU A 240 -2.34 3.11 26.33
CA GLU A 240 -1.33 2.56 27.24
C GLU A 240 -0.79 1.15 26.86
N GLY A 241 -1.14 0.66 25.68
CA GLY A 241 -0.83 -0.72 25.25
C GLY A 241 -1.72 -1.25 24.12
N ILE A 242 -2.61 -0.42 23.58
CA ILE A 242 -3.52 -0.71 22.47
C ILE A 242 -3.47 0.51 21.54
N GLY A 243 -3.14 0.28 20.28
CA GLY A 243 -3.06 1.30 19.23
C GLY A 243 -3.39 0.67 17.88
N GLY A 244 -2.81 1.19 16.80
CA GLY A 244 -3.11 0.70 15.46
C GLY A 244 -4.44 1.26 14.95
N VAL A 245 -5.19 0.47 14.21
CA VAL A 245 -6.43 0.88 13.54
C VAL A 245 -6.16 2.06 12.58
N ASN A 246 -5.00 2.03 11.94
CA ASN A 246 -4.50 3.09 11.07
C ASN A 246 -4.90 2.88 9.62
N ASN A 247 -4.84 3.94 8.81
CA ASN A 247 -4.96 3.85 7.36
C ASN A 247 -3.59 4.05 6.71
N TRP A 248 -2.84 2.97 6.47
CA TRP A 248 -1.58 3.06 5.70
C TRP A 248 -1.81 2.89 4.20
N ALA A 249 -2.96 2.36 3.80
CA ALA A 249 -3.29 2.00 2.41
C ALA A 249 -3.60 3.21 1.52
N GLY A 250 -4.06 4.33 2.10
CA GLY A 250 -4.61 5.47 1.36
C GLY A 250 -6.13 5.42 1.24
N MET A 251 -6.70 6.43 0.61
CA MET A 251 -8.14 6.70 0.58
C MET A 251 -8.63 7.02 -0.83
N ALA A 252 -9.93 6.88 -1.06
CA ALA A 252 -10.63 7.38 -2.24
C ALA A 252 -11.68 8.41 -1.81
N VAL A 253 -12.02 9.36 -2.69
CA VAL A 253 -13.00 10.42 -2.38
C VAL A 253 -13.98 10.60 -3.52
N ASP A 254 -15.27 10.53 -3.21
CA ASP A 254 -16.33 10.99 -4.09
C ASP A 254 -16.41 12.52 -3.96
N LYS A 255 -15.75 13.23 -4.89
CA LYS A 255 -15.69 14.71 -4.86
C LYS A 255 -17.06 15.36 -5.03
N GLU A 256 -17.99 14.71 -5.73
CA GLU A 256 -19.32 15.26 -5.99
C GLU A 256 -20.16 15.24 -4.69
N ARG A 257 -20.14 14.12 -3.97
CA ARG A 257 -20.91 13.94 -2.74
C ARG A 257 -20.19 14.39 -1.48
N GLY A 258 -18.88 14.61 -1.56
CA GLY A 258 -18.04 14.90 -0.39
C GLY A 258 -17.96 13.72 0.57
N ILE A 259 -17.80 12.49 0.05
CA ILE A 259 -17.66 11.27 0.85
C ILE A 259 -16.24 10.73 0.72
N LEU A 260 -15.57 10.56 1.85
CA LEU A 260 -14.24 9.98 1.96
C LEU A 260 -14.35 8.50 2.36
N PHE A 261 -13.67 7.64 1.61
CA PHE A 261 -13.62 6.19 1.87
C PHE A 261 -12.27 5.80 2.44
N VAL A 262 -12.28 5.28 3.67
CA VAL A 262 -11.07 5.04 4.46
C VAL A 262 -10.97 3.56 4.85
N PRO A 263 -10.06 2.79 4.23
CA PRO A 263 -9.73 1.45 4.68
C PRO A 263 -8.81 1.50 5.90
N THR A 264 -9.11 0.75 6.95
CA THR A 264 -8.32 0.70 8.20
C THR A 264 -7.66 -0.66 8.39
N GLY A 265 -6.53 -0.66 9.10
CA GLY A 265 -5.77 -1.84 9.51
C GLY A 265 -6.24 -2.43 10.83
N SER A 266 -5.49 -3.41 11.31
CA SER A 266 -5.76 -4.14 12.54
C SER A 266 -5.49 -3.31 13.80
N ALA A 267 -6.05 -3.73 14.93
CA ALA A 267 -5.70 -3.16 16.23
C ALA A 267 -4.47 -3.88 16.78
N SER A 268 -3.47 -3.12 17.25
CA SER A 268 -2.23 -3.68 17.77
C SER A 268 -2.42 -4.17 19.21
N TYR A 269 -1.82 -5.27 19.64
CA TYR A 269 -0.84 -6.11 18.94
C TYR A 269 -1.46 -7.10 17.96
N ASP A 270 -0.93 -7.20 16.74
CA ASP A 270 -1.59 -7.84 15.59
C ASP A 270 -1.88 -9.33 15.74
N PHE A 271 -1.00 -10.09 16.40
CA PHE A 271 -1.02 -11.56 16.39
C PHE A 271 -1.47 -12.21 17.70
N TYR A 272 -1.74 -11.39 18.73
CA TYR A 272 -2.32 -11.83 20.00
C TYR A 272 -3.14 -10.69 20.60
N GLY A 273 -4.44 -10.91 20.79
CA GLY A 273 -5.40 -9.90 21.23
C GLY A 273 -5.79 -9.99 22.71
N GLY A 274 -4.99 -10.66 23.55
CA GLY A 274 -5.37 -10.92 24.94
C GLY A 274 -5.49 -9.66 25.82
N ASN A 275 -4.90 -8.56 25.37
CA ASN A 275 -4.99 -7.22 25.97
C ASN A 275 -6.15 -6.38 25.39
N ARG A 276 -6.74 -6.79 24.28
CA ARG A 276 -7.74 -6.03 23.50
C ARG A 276 -8.99 -6.86 23.19
N HIS A 277 -9.53 -7.58 24.18
CA HIS A 277 -10.75 -8.38 23.98
C HIS A 277 -11.91 -7.54 23.42
N GLY A 278 -12.62 -8.10 22.44
CA GLY A 278 -13.83 -7.54 21.86
C GLY A 278 -13.76 -7.55 20.34
N LYS A 279 -14.75 -6.94 19.67
CA LYS A 279 -14.77 -6.89 18.20
C LYS A 279 -13.70 -5.95 17.62
N ASN A 280 -13.21 -5.02 18.45
CA ASN A 280 -12.24 -3.99 18.10
C ASN A 280 -12.70 -3.03 16.98
N LEU A 281 -13.97 -2.62 16.96
CA LEU A 281 -14.47 -1.64 15.99
C LEU A 281 -13.81 -0.26 16.25
N TYR A 282 -13.01 0.33 15.34
CA TYR A 282 -13.06 0.26 13.87
C TYR A 282 -11.90 -0.46 13.14
N SER A 283 -11.28 -1.50 13.73
CA SER A 283 -10.23 -2.29 13.05
C SER A 283 -10.74 -3.00 11.81
N ASN A 284 -9.88 -3.09 10.78
CA ASN A 284 -10.16 -3.79 9.53
C ASN A 284 -11.49 -3.37 8.90
N CYS A 285 -11.78 -2.06 8.90
CA CYS A 285 -13.02 -1.49 8.40
C CYS A 285 -12.82 -0.71 7.09
N LEU A 286 -13.85 -0.67 6.26
CA LEU A 286 -14.05 0.41 5.31
C LEU A 286 -15.01 1.41 5.96
N LEU A 287 -14.51 2.63 6.18
CA LEU A 287 -15.30 3.75 6.69
C LEU A 287 -15.74 4.63 5.52
N ALA A 288 -16.97 5.11 5.56
CA ALA A 288 -17.43 6.23 4.76
C ALA A 288 -17.65 7.43 5.68
N LEU A 289 -16.86 8.49 5.49
CA LEU A 289 -16.90 9.70 6.28
C LEU A 289 -17.37 10.87 5.41
N GLU A 290 -18.12 11.79 5.99
CA GLU A 290 -18.35 13.10 5.39
C GLU A 290 -17.02 13.87 5.35
N ALA A 291 -16.52 14.18 4.15
CA ALA A 291 -15.17 14.69 3.94
C ALA A 291 -14.92 16.02 4.68
N ARG A 292 -15.94 16.88 4.82
CA ARG A 292 -15.79 18.22 5.45
C ARG A 292 -15.75 18.18 6.97
N THR A 293 -16.37 17.18 7.60
CA THR A 293 -16.62 17.17 9.05
C THR A 293 -15.98 15.97 9.76
N GLY A 294 -15.62 14.91 9.01
CA GLY A 294 -15.17 13.64 9.58
C GLY A 294 -16.31 12.78 10.14
N LYS A 295 -17.57 13.21 10.01
CA LYS A 295 -18.73 12.48 10.53
C LYS A 295 -18.87 11.13 9.84
N LEU A 296 -19.03 10.06 10.62
CA LEU A 296 -19.30 8.73 10.10
C LEU A 296 -20.68 8.67 9.41
N LEU A 297 -20.68 8.22 8.16
CA LEU A 297 -21.90 7.93 7.39
C LEU A 297 -22.27 6.45 7.53
N TRP A 298 -21.31 5.56 7.28
CA TRP A 298 -21.45 4.12 7.47
C TRP A 298 -20.07 3.46 7.60
N HIS A 299 -20.04 2.22 8.09
CA HIS A 299 -18.84 1.39 8.07
C HIS A 299 -19.18 -0.07 7.74
N PHE A 300 -18.17 -0.82 7.30
CA PHE A 300 -18.22 -2.28 7.28
C PHE A 300 -16.90 -2.85 7.80
N GLN A 301 -16.97 -3.79 8.74
CA GLN A 301 -15.80 -4.46 9.33
C GLN A 301 -15.54 -5.80 8.66
N PHE A 302 -14.37 -5.99 8.04
CA PHE A 302 -13.98 -7.18 7.28
C PHE A 302 -13.36 -8.28 8.12
N VAL A 303 -12.79 -7.95 9.27
CA VAL A 303 -12.23 -8.92 10.21
C VAL A 303 -12.59 -8.49 11.63
N HIS A 304 -13.16 -9.42 12.38
CA HIS A 304 -13.53 -9.21 13.78
C HIS A 304 -12.39 -9.70 14.66
N HIS A 305 -11.90 -8.84 15.57
CA HIS A 305 -10.79 -9.19 16.48
C HIS A 305 -9.61 -9.83 15.71
N ASP A 306 -9.00 -9.05 14.82
CA ASP A 306 -7.94 -9.57 13.94
C ASP A 306 -6.77 -10.14 14.76
N LEU A 307 -6.21 -11.26 14.29
CA LEU A 307 -5.09 -12.02 14.87
C LEU A 307 -4.05 -12.42 13.80
N TRP A 308 -4.17 -11.86 12.60
CA TRP A 308 -3.54 -12.36 11.38
C TRP A 308 -2.98 -11.26 10.47
N ASP A 309 -2.99 -10.00 10.89
CA ASP A 309 -2.57 -8.83 10.07
C ASP A 309 -3.32 -8.83 8.71
N ARG A 310 -4.66 -8.82 8.77
CA ARG A 310 -5.55 -8.78 7.61
C ARG A 310 -6.03 -7.39 7.33
N ASP A 311 -5.10 -6.45 7.38
CA ASP A 311 -5.25 -5.08 6.94
C ASP A 311 -5.86 -5.00 5.54
N LEU A 312 -6.57 -3.91 5.29
CA LEU A 312 -7.00 -3.56 3.94
C LEU A 312 -5.81 -2.94 3.21
N PRO A 313 -5.33 -3.55 2.11
CA PRO A 313 -4.00 -3.26 1.59
C PRO A 313 -3.95 -2.01 0.72
N ALA A 314 -5.07 -1.57 0.15
CA ALA A 314 -5.13 -0.50 -0.84
C ALA A 314 -6.41 0.36 -0.70
N PRO A 315 -6.43 1.58 -1.29
CA PRO A 315 -7.64 2.37 -1.38
C PRO A 315 -8.75 1.60 -2.13
N PRO A 316 -10.03 1.84 -1.83
CA PRO A 316 -11.11 1.24 -2.60
C PRO A 316 -11.28 1.92 -3.96
N ASN A 317 -11.88 1.21 -4.90
CA ASN A 317 -12.27 1.73 -6.21
C ASN A 317 -13.71 2.28 -6.16
N LEU A 318 -13.92 3.49 -6.68
CA LEU A 318 -15.24 4.11 -6.81
C LEU A 318 -15.77 3.93 -8.23
N ILE A 319 -16.75 3.05 -8.42
CA ILE A 319 -17.26 2.67 -9.75
C ILE A 319 -18.78 2.76 -9.82
N THR A 320 -19.35 2.89 -11.01
CA THR A 320 -20.78 2.72 -11.25
C THR A 320 -21.04 1.37 -11.90
N LEU A 321 -21.87 0.52 -11.30
CA LEU A 321 -22.21 -0.81 -11.78
C LEU A 321 -23.62 -0.85 -12.35
N THR A 322 -23.88 -1.78 -13.27
CA THR A 322 -25.22 -2.06 -13.79
C THR A 322 -25.72 -3.38 -13.22
N LYS A 323 -26.70 -3.31 -12.32
CA LYS A 323 -27.31 -4.49 -11.68
C LYS A 323 -28.81 -4.52 -11.95
N ASN A 324 -29.27 -5.61 -12.57
CA ASN A 324 -30.67 -5.76 -12.98
C ASN A 324 -31.19 -4.56 -13.81
N GLY A 325 -30.36 -4.05 -14.74
CA GLY A 325 -30.67 -2.89 -15.58
C GLY A 325 -30.60 -1.52 -14.87
N LYS A 326 -30.30 -1.46 -13.56
CA LYS A 326 -30.16 -0.22 -12.80
C LYS A 326 -28.69 0.13 -12.59
N LYS A 327 -28.35 1.41 -12.76
CA LYS A 327 -27.04 1.94 -12.38
C LYS A 327 -26.98 2.13 -10.87
N ILE A 328 -25.91 1.67 -10.25
CA ILE A 328 -25.64 1.78 -8.81
C ILE A 328 -24.23 2.33 -8.65
N ASP A 329 -24.09 3.46 -7.96
CA ASP A 329 -22.78 3.97 -7.56
C ASP A 329 -22.27 3.12 -6.41
N ALA A 330 -21.17 2.42 -6.68
CA ALA A 330 -20.59 1.43 -5.79
C ALA A 330 -19.19 1.86 -5.32
N VAL A 331 -18.75 1.19 -4.26
CA VAL A 331 -17.38 1.19 -3.76
C VAL A 331 -16.93 -0.27 -3.63
N ALA A 332 -15.78 -0.60 -4.21
CA ALA A 332 -15.21 -1.94 -4.21
C ALA A 332 -13.88 -1.96 -3.46
N GLN A 333 -13.75 -2.86 -2.47
CA GLN A 333 -12.56 -3.01 -1.63
C GLN A 333 -11.93 -4.38 -1.85
N ILE A 334 -10.66 -4.41 -2.28
CA ILE A 334 -9.83 -5.61 -2.25
C ILE A 334 -9.27 -5.85 -0.84
N THR A 335 -8.95 -7.10 -0.50
CA THR A 335 -8.46 -7.48 0.83
C THR A 335 -7.19 -8.33 0.75
N LYS A 336 -6.36 -8.30 1.81
CA LYS A 336 -5.22 -9.23 1.97
C LYS A 336 -5.65 -10.71 1.94
N GLN A 337 -6.91 -11.00 2.25
CA GLN A 337 -7.44 -12.36 2.18
C GLN A 337 -7.67 -12.86 0.74
N GLY A 338 -7.66 -11.97 -0.26
CA GLY A 338 -7.95 -12.34 -1.64
C GLY A 338 -9.43 -12.26 -2.03
N PHE A 339 -10.23 -11.47 -1.31
CA PHE A 339 -11.63 -11.18 -1.65
C PHE A 339 -11.81 -9.74 -2.15
N VAL A 340 -12.87 -9.55 -2.95
CA VAL A 340 -13.44 -8.23 -3.25
C VAL A 340 -14.77 -8.12 -2.52
N TYR A 341 -15.01 -6.97 -1.88
CA TYR A 341 -16.30 -6.62 -1.33
C TYR A 341 -16.84 -5.42 -2.07
N VAL A 342 -18.15 -5.39 -2.33
CA VAL A 342 -18.78 -4.33 -3.12
C VAL A 342 -20.00 -3.81 -2.39
N PHE A 343 -20.03 -2.51 -2.14
CA PHE A 343 -21.11 -1.83 -1.41
C PHE A 343 -21.71 -0.74 -2.27
N ASP A 344 -22.98 -0.45 -2.06
CA ASP A 344 -23.57 0.82 -2.45
C ASP A 344 -22.84 1.96 -1.73
N ARG A 345 -22.40 2.95 -2.50
CA ARG A 345 -21.49 4.01 -2.03
C ARG A 345 -22.11 4.89 -0.94
N ILE A 346 -23.43 5.10 -0.98
CA ILE A 346 -24.14 6.02 -0.09
C ILE A 346 -24.60 5.29 1.17
N THR A 347 -25.16 4.09 1.01
CA THR A 347 -25.84 3.38 2.10
C THR A 347 -24.95 2.37 2.81
N GLY A 348 -23.81 1.99 2.22
CA GLY A 348 -22.95 0.92 2.73
C GLY A 348 -23.57 -0.48 2.60
N LYS A 349 -24.74 -0.61 1.94
CA LYS A 349 -25.39 -1.89 1.74
C LYS A 349 -24.57 -2.75 0.78
N SER A 350 -24.23 -3.96 1.21
CA SER A 350 -23.50 -4.89 0.34
C SER A 350 -24.32 -5.24 -0.89
N LEU A 351 -23.67 -5.20 -2.07
CA LEU A 351 -24.28 -5.59 -3.34
C LEU A 351 -24.24 -7.11 -3.54
N PHE A 352 -23.40 -7.83 -2.82
CA PHE A 352 -23.36 -9.29 -2.83
C PHE A 352 -23.58 -9.86 -1.42
N PRO A 353 -24.14 -11.07 -1.28
CA PRO A 353 -24.34 -11.65 0.05
C PRO A 353 -23.02 -11.81 0.81
N ILE A 354 -23.02 -11.38 2.07
CA ILE A 354 -21.93 -11.60 3.02
C ILE A 354 -22.51 -12.45 4.15
N LYS A 355 -21.81 -13.53 4.51
CA LYS A 355 -22.23 -14.46 5.56
C LYS A 355 -21.22 -14.43 6.70
N GLU A 356 -21.72 -14.46 7.93
CA GLU A 356 -20.90 -14.79 9.10
C GLU A 356 -20.60 -16.28 9.10
N ILE A 357 -19.32 -16.64 8.99
CA ILE A 357 -18.86 -18.02 8.97
C ILE A 357 -18.21 -18.33 10.32
N PRO A 358 -18.64 -19.39 11.03
CA PRO A 358 -17.98 -19.82 12.26
C PRO A 358 -16.49 -20.15 12.04
N VAL A 359 -15.64 -19.72 12.96
CA VAL A 359 -14.20 -19.97 12.93
C VAL A 359 -13.72 -20.60 14.24
N ALA A 360 -12.54 -21.22 14.22
CA ALA A 360 -12.02 -21.92 15.38
C ALA A 360 -11.66 -20.94 16.51
N ALA A 361 -12.11 -21.25 17.74
CA ALA A 361 -11.71 -20.50 18.92
C ALA A 361 -10.21 -20.64 19.21
N SER A 362 -9.63 -19.63 19.83
CA SER A 362 -8.24 -19.67 20.29
C SER A 362 -8.06 -20.62 21.47
N LYS A 363 -6.94 -21.35 21.46
CA LYS A 363 -6.48 -22.17 22.59
C LYS A 363 -5.33 -21.51 23.36
N LEU A 364 -4.89 -20.31 22.95
CA LEU A 364 -3.82 -19.61 23.64
C LEU A 364 -4.35 -18.98 24.95
N PRO A 365 -3.70 -19.21 26.10
CA PRO A 365 -4.11 -18.62 27.37
C PRO A 365 -4.28 -17.09 27.30
N GLY A 366 -5.43 -16.61 27.76
CA GLY A 366 -5.79 -15.19 27.80
C GLY A 366 -6.31 -14.62 26.47
N GLU A 367 -6.27 -15.38 25.37
CA GLU A 367 -6.84 -14.97 24.09
C GLU A 367 -8.31 -15.39 23.96
N LYS A 368 -9.13 -14.56 23.32
CA LYS A 368 -10.55 -14.79 23.05
C LYS A 368 -10.86 -14.38 21.61
N ALA A 369 -10.53 -15.27 20.66
CA ALA A 369 -10.83 -15.05 19.25
C ALA A 369 -12.34 -14.87 19.02
N TRP A 370 -12.72 -14.01 18.07
CA TRP A 370 -14.12 -13.81 17.72
C TRP A 370 -14.70 -15.07 17.06
N PRO A 371 -15.95 -15.48 17.39
CA PRO A 371 -16.50 -16.77 16.98
C PRO A 371 -16.83 -16.90 15.49
N THR A 372 -16.98 -15.79 14.77
CA THR A 372 -17.33 -15.78 13.33
C THR A 372 -16.46 -14.81 12.54
N GLN A 373 -16.44 -14.92 11.22
CA GLN A 373 -15.86 -13.91 10.34
C GLN A 373 -16.78 -13.66 9.14
N PRO A 374 -16.89 -12.40 8.67
CA PRO A 374 -17.69 -12.09 7.50
C PRO A 374 -16.98 -12.61 6.24
N ARG A 375 -17.74 -13.27 5.36
CA ARG A 375 -17.25 -13.81 4.09
C ARG A 375 -18.21 -13.49 2.95
N PRO A 376 -17.75 -12.85 1.87
CA PRO A 376 -18.59 -12.59 0.71
C PRO A 376 -18.76 -13.89 -0.07
N THR A 377 -19.97 -14.14 -0.57
CA THR A 377 -20.21 -15.27 -1.47
C THR A 377 -19.77 -14.95 -2.90
N LEU A 378 -19.83 -13.67 -3.27
CA LEU A 378 -19.38 -13.11 -4.52
C LEU A 378 -18.85 -11.68 -4.28
N PRO A 379 -17.95 -11.16 -5.13
CA PRO A 379 -17.18 -11.89 -6.14
C PRO A 379 -16.38 -13.07 -5.58
N LEU A 380 -16.11 -14.07 -6.42
CA LEU A 380 -15.30 -15.23 -6.00
C LEU A 380 -13.89 -14.77 -5.59
N PRO A 381 -13.24 -15.44 -4.60
CA PRO A 381 -11.88 -15.08 -4.22
C PRO A 381 -10.91 -15.15 -5.42
N PHE A 382 -10.05 -14.13 -5.52
CA PHE A 382 -9.04 -14.04 -6.56
C PHE A 382 -7.75 -14.79 -6.18
N ALA A 383 -7.50 -14.99 -4.88
CA ALA A 383 -6.39 -15.82 -4.36
C ALA A 383 -6.88 -17.16 -3.79
N ARG A 384 -6.07 -18.23 -3.85
CA ARG A 384 -6.36 -19.48 -3.11
C ARG A 384 -6.43 -19.20 -1.61
N GLN A 385 -7.11 -20.07 -0.86
CA GLN A 385 -7.28 -19.95 0.59
C GLN A 385 -6.60 -21.14 1.28
N SER A 386 -6.14 -20.98 2.53
CA SER A 386 -5.42 -22.05 3.26
C SER A 386 -6.18 -23.37 3.32
N ASN A 387 -7.50 -23.31 3.52
CA ASN A 387 -8.36 -24.48 3.76
C ASN A 387 -8.68 -25.32 2.53
N ILE A 388 -8.24 -24.88 1.35
CA ILE A 388 -8.35 -25.68 0.11
C ILE A 388 -7.02 -26.32 -0.27
N LEU A 389 -5.92 -26.00 0.42
CA LEU A 389 -4.60 -26.57 0.15
C LEU A 389 -4.46 -27.96 0.77
N THR A 390 -3.85 -28.86 0.01
CA THR A 390 -3.57 -30.26 0.36
C THR A 390 -2.10 -30.60 0.10
N GLU A 391 -1.67 -31.80 0.44
CA GLU A 391 -0.30 -32.28 0.18
C GLU A 391 0.02 -32.37 -1.33
N LYS A 392 -1.02 -32.40 -2.17
CA LYS A 392 -0.87 -32.34 -3.63
C LYS A 392 -0.42 -30.95 -4.08
N ASP A 393 -0.72 -29.93 -3.29
CA ASP A 393 -0.35 -28.53 -3.53
C ASP A 393 1.05 -28.20 -3.02
N ILE A 394 1.82 -29.16 -2.51
CA ILE A 394 3.26 -28.96 -2.24
C ILE A 394 4.03 -28.98 -3.56
N SER A 395 4.88 -27.97 -3.74
CA SER A 395 5.61 -27.67 -4.96
C SER A 395 6.27 -28.92 -5.56
N PRO A 396 6.05 -29.21 -6.85
CA PRO A 396 6.72 -30.31 -7.53
C PRO A 396 8.21 -30.02 -7.80
N TYR A 397 8.64 -28.77 -7.65
CA TYR A 397 10.03 -28.34 -7.89
C TYR A 397 10.91 -28.42 -6.64
N ALA A 398 10.32 -28.66 -5.47
CA ALA A 398 11.04 -28.75 -4.21
C ALA A 398 11.80 -30.08 -4.10
N GLU A 399 13.11 -30.02 -3.89
CA GLU A 399 13.95 -31.21 -3.74
C GLU A 399 13.64 -31.94 -2.42
N ASN A 400 13.36 -31.19 -1.35
CA ASN A 400 12.97 -31.70 -0.05
C ASN A 400 11.44 -31.90 0.10
N ARG A 401 10.71 -32.16 -1.00
CA ARG A 401 9.24 -32.27 -1.01
C ARG A 401 8.67 -33.22 0.06
N LYS A 402 9.32 -34.35 0.35
CA LYS A 402 8.84 -35.31 1.37
C LYS A 402 8.83 -34.70 2.77
N GLU A 403 9.86 -33.92 3.11
CA GLU A 403 9.95 -33.17 4.37
C GLU A 403 8.87 -32.09 4.44
N LEU A 404 8.73 -31.30 3.36
CA LEU A 404 7.71 -30.26 3.27
C LEU A 404 6.29 -30.81 3.40
N VAL A 405 6.00 -31.98 2.83
CA VAL A 405 4.70 -32.66 3.01
C VAL A 405 4.48 -33.02 4.49
N SER A 406 5.52 -33.49 5.18
CA SER A 406 5.44 -33.82 6.61
C SER A 406 5.17 -32.59 7.47
N LEU A 407 5.91 -31.50 7.23
CA LEU A 407 5.71 -30.20 7.89
C LEU A 407 4.33 -29.63 7.57
N PHE A 408 3.93 -29.63 6.31
CA PHE A 408 2.62 -29.12 5.90
C PHE A 408 1.50 -29.87 6.60
N LYS A 409 1.61 -31.19 6.80
CA LYS A 409 0.62 -31.99 7.54
C LYS A 409 0.49 -31.58 9.01
N SER A 410 1.59 -31.19 9.67
CA SER A 410 1.56 -30.83 11.09
C SER A 410 0.88 -29.49 11.38
N TYR A 411 0.88 -28.56 10.42
CA TYR A 411 0.27 -27.25 10.57
C TYR A 411 -1.25 -27.26 10.41
N LYS A 412 -1.93 -26.33 11.09
CA LYS A 412 -3.35 -26.04 10.87
C LYS A 412 -3.56 -25.30 9.55
N LYS A 413 -4.70 -25.52 8.91
CA LYS A 413 -4.98 -25.06 7.54
C LYS A 413 -6.37 -24.45 7.37
N GLY A 414 -7.14 -24.22 8.43
CA GLY A 414 -8.44 -23.56 8.34
C GLY A 414 -8.31 -22.12 7.82
N TRP A 415 -9.39 -21.61 7.24
CA TRP A 415 -9.43 -20.28 6.58
C TRP A 415 -9.05 -19.14 7.53
N PHE A 416 -9.52 -19.24 8.79
CA PHE A 416 -9.30 -18.30 9.88
C PHE A 416 -9.03 -19.06 11.19
N ASP A 417 -8.20 -20.09 11.13
CA ASP A 417 -7.79 -20.78 12.35
C ASP A 417 -7.03 -19.79 13.25
N ALA A 418 -7.47 -19.69 14.52
CA ALA A 418 -6.81 -18.85 15.51
C ALA A 418 -5.32 -19.22 15.66
N PRO A 419 -4.42 -18.24 15.85
CA PRO A 419 -2.99 -18.49 16.02
C PRO A 419 -2.71 -19.56 17.08
N SER A 420 -1.71 -20.40 16.85
CA SER A 420 -1.44 -21.53 17.73
C SER A 420 0.04 -21.87 17.87
N ARG A 421 0.35 -22.70 18.88
CA ARG A 421 1.71 -23.18 19.14
C ARG A 421 2.13 -24.28 18.17
N GLU A 422 1.16 -25.03 17.64
CA GLU A 422 1.42 -26.07 16.63
C GLU A 422 1.77 -25.48 15.26
N GLY A 423 1.33 -24.24 15.00
CA GLY A 423 1.56 -23.54 13.75
C GLY A 423 0.37 -23.57 12.79
N ASN A 424 0.15 -22.46 12.08
CA ASN A 424 -0.92 -22.30 11.09
C ASN A 424 -0.32 -21.92 9.74
N VAL A 425 -0.86 -22.50 8.65
CA VAL A 425 -0.61 -22.04 7.29
C VAL A 425 -1.50 -20.81 7.03
N ILE A 426 -0.86 -19.67 6.84
CA ILE A 426 -1.49 -18.42 6.43
C ILE A 426 -1.41 -18.35 4.90
N PHE A 427 -2.58 -18.39 4.24
CA PHE A 427 -2.65 -18.34 2.78
C PHE A 427 -3.91 -17.57 2.29
N PRO A 428 -3.74 -16.49 1.51
CA PRO A 428 -2.47 -15.85 1.16
C PRO A 428 -1.72 -15.37 2.42
N GLY A 429 -0.40 -15.22 2.32
CA GLY A 429 0.49 -14.78 3.41
C GLY A 429 0.13 -13.45 4.07
N TYR A 430 0.97 -12.94 4.97
CA TYR A 430 0.71 -11.67 5.68
C TYR A 430 0.72 -10.45 4.77
N ASP A 431 1.58 -10.47 3.75
CA ASP A 431 1.56 -9.49 2.66
C ASP A 431 0.20 -9.50 1.91
N GLY A 432 -0.45 -10.66 1.87
CA GLY A 432 -1.82 -10.83 1.40
C GLY A 432 -1.94 -11.11 -0.09
N GLY A 433 -3.13 -11.48 -0.52
CA GLY A 433 -3.50 -11.65 -1.92
C GLY A 433 -3.51 -10.30 -2.61
N GLY A 434 -4.38 -9.38 -2.18
CA GLY A 434 -4.35 -7.99 -2.65
C GLY A 434 -3.22 -7.19 -2.02
N GLU A 435 -2.67 -6.24 -2.76
CA GLU A 435 -1.48 -5.47 -2.37
C GLU A 435 -1.66 -3.97 -2.50
N TRP A 436 -0.72 -3.19 -1.94
CA TRP A 436 -0.78 -1.71 -1.89
C TRP A 436 -0.89 -1.01 -3.24
N GLY A 437 -0.58 -1.74 -4.32
CA GLY A 437 -0.73 -1.26 -5.67
C GLY A 437 -2.17 -0.96 -6.07
N GLY A 438 -3.15 -1.59 -5.41
CA GLY A 438 -4.57 -1.48 -5.72
C GLY A 438 -4.99 -2.29 -6.96
N ALA A 439 -6.24 -2.10 -7.36
CA ALA A 439 -6.82 -2.73 -8.55
C ALA A 439 -7.21 -1.65 -9.56
N ALA A 440 -7.11 -1.96 -10.85
CA ALA A 440 -7.63 -1.11 -11.91
C ALA A 440 -9.08 -1.51 -12.24
N VAL A 441 -9.96 -0.57 -12.52
CA VAL A 441 -11.36 -0.84 -12.87
C VAL A 441 -11.75 -0.04 -14.10
N ASP A 442 -12.32 -0.73 -15.10
CA ASP A 442 -12.83 -0.05 -16.29
C ASP A 442 -14.28 0.48 -16.09
N PRO A 443 -14.74 1.42 -16.93
CA PRO A 443 -16.11 1.95 -16.84
C PRO A 443 -17.23 0.91 -17.08
N LYS A 444 -16.90 -0.31 -17.52
CA LYS A 444 -17.86 -1.41 -17.68
C LYS A 444 -18.02 -2.22 -16.39
N GLY A 445 -17.23 -1.93 -15.36
CA GLY A 445 -17.26 -2.62 -14.08
C GLY A 445 -16.39 -3.87 -14.05
N VAL A 446 -15.39 -3.99 -14.93
CA VAL A 446 -14.39 -5.06 -14.86
C VAL A 446 -13.21 -4.59 -14.00
N MET A 447 -12.96 -5.32 -12.92
CA MET A 447 -11.81 -5.12 -12.03
C MET A 447 -10.65 -6.02 -12.43
N TYR A 448 -9.45 -5.44 -12.49
CA TYR A 448 -8.18 -6.10 -12.75
C TYR A 448 -7.29 -6.02 -11.51
N VAL A 449 -6.94 -7.18 -10.94
CA VAL A 449 -6.19 -7.27 -9.69
C VAL A 449 -5.08 -8.31 -9.80
N ASN A 450 -3.84 -7.89 -9.54
CA ASN A 450 -2.73 -8.79 -9.31
C ASN A 450 -2.78 -9.34 -7.88
N SER A 451 -2.29 -10.56 -7.69
CA SER A 451 -2.36 -11.26 -6.42
C SER A 451 -1.09 -12.01 -6.10
N ASN A 452 -0.64 -11.96 -4.84
CA ASN A 452 0.31 -12.94 -4.33
C ASN A 452 -0.41 -14.24 -3.98
N GLU A 453 0.29 -15.35 -4.20
CA GLU A 453 -0.14 -16.70 -3.83
C GLU A 453 1.02 -17.37 -3.08
N MET A 454 1.25 -16.92 -1.84
CA MET A 454 2.36 -17.34 -1.00
C MET A 454 1.89 -17.93 0.34
N ALA A 455 2.48 -19.04 0.75
CA ALA A 455 2.23 -19.65 2.06
C ALA A 455 3.21 -19.15 3.10
N TRP A 456 2.70 -18.81 4.28
CA TRP A 456 3.48 -18.39 5.44
C TRP A 456 3.08 -19.21 6.66
N ILE A 457 3.99 -19.36 7.61
CA ILE A 457 3.78 -20.19 8.81
C ILE A 457 3.72 -19.28 10.05
N GLN A 458 2.56 -19.27 10.69
CA GLN A 458 2.33 -18.55 11.94
C GLN A 458 2.49 -19.51 13.12
N VAL A 459 3.55 -19.38 13.90
CA VAL A 459 3.76 -20.14 15.15
C VAL A 459 3.81 -19.16 16.30
N MET A 460 3.07 -19.46 17.37
CA MET A 460 3.04 -18.65 18.58
C MET A 460 3.91 -19.28 19.67
N LYS A 461 4.74 -18.46 20.32
CA LYS A 461 5.53 -18.85 21.50
C LYS A 461 5.17 -17.98 22.69
N PRO A 462 5.20 -18.51 23.92
CA PRO A 462 5.13 -17.68 25.12
C PRO A 462 6.21 -16.60 25.09
N VAL A 463 5.90 -15.41 25.58
CA VAL A 463 6.93 -14.38 25.81
C VAL A 463 7.86 -14.88 26.92
N GLU A 464 9.13 -15.08 26.61
CA GLU A 464 10.11 -15.56 27.59
C GLU A 464 10.33 -14.54 28.71
N ASN A 465 10.46 -15.03 29.94
CA ASN A 465 10.77 -14.22 31.09
C ASN A 465 12.29 -13.93 31.09
N THR A 466 12.71 -12.88 30.39
CA THR A 466 14.13 -12.47 30.30
C THR A 466 14.69 -11.83 31.58
N SER A 467 14.05 -12.05 32.73
CA SER A 467 14.53 -11.64 34.05
C SER A 467 15.89 -12.31 34.32
N GLY A 468 16.97 -11.55 34.16
CA GLY A 468 18.36 -12.00 34.35
C GLY A 468 19.29 -11.81 33.15
N LEU A 469 18.77 -11.47 31.96
CA LEU A 469 19.61 -11.15 30.81
C LEU A 469 20.21 -9.73 30.93
N PRO A 470 21.46 -9.53 30.46
CA PRO A 470 22.01 -8.20 30.22
C PRO A 470 21.05 -7.34 29.37
N MET A 471 21.06 -6.03 29.60
CA MET A 471 20.16 -5.05 28.98
C MET A 471 20.11 -5.13 27.44
N GLY A 472 21.24 -5.21 26.78
CA GLY A 472 21.47 -5.27 25.35
C GLY A 472 21.01 -6.59 24.73
N GLU A 473 21.38 -7.73 25.32
CA GLU A 473 20.82 -9.03 24.94
C GLU A 473 19.29 -9.03 25.07
N LYS A 474 18.78 -8.47 26.17
CA LYS A 474 17.34 -8.34 26.40
C LYS A 474 16.69 -7.42 25.38
N THR A 475 17.31 -6.29 25.06
CA THR A 475 16.85 -5.32 24.06
C THR A 475 16.81 -6.00 22.69
N TYR A 476 17.84 -6.76 22.33
CA TYR A 476 17.89 -7.56 21.11
C TYR A 476 16.71 -8.54 21.03
N LYS A 477 16.49 -9.35 22.07
CA LYS A 477 15.39 -10.32 22.11
C LYS A 477 14.01 -9.65 22.07
N THR A 478 13.89 -8.45 22.62
CA THR A 478 12.61 -7.74 22.71
C THR A 478 12.19 -7.12 21.38
N TYR A 479 13.14 -6.52 20.65
CA TYR A 479 12.84 -5.66 19.49
C TYR A 479 13.42 -6.16 18.16
N CYS A 480 14.51 -6.94 18.20
CA CYS A 480 15.28 -7.27 17.00
C CYS A 480 15.13 -8.75 16.61
N GLN A 481 15.00 -9.65 17.59
CA GLN A 481 14.99 -11.10 17.37
C GLN A 481 13.86 -11.58 16.45
N SER A 482 12.69 -10.94 16.46
CA SER A 482 11.57 -11.34 15.58
C SER A 482 11.90 -11.26 14.09
N CYS A 483 12.91 -10.45 13.74
CA CYS A 483 13.36 -10.22 12.36
C CYS A 483 14.77 -10.76 12.11
N HIS A 484 15.66 -10.63 13.11
CA HIS A 484 17.07 -11.02 13.00
C HIS A 484 17.39 -12.40 13.60
N GLU A 485 16.35 -13.12 14.02
CA GLU A 485 16.39 -14.47 14.59
C GLU A 485 17.16 -14.53 15.91
N GLN A 486 17.14 -15.68 16.59
CA GLN A 486 17.75 -15.79 17.92
C GLN A 486 19.28 -15.65 17.88
N ASP A 487 19.89 -16.17 16.82
CA ASP A 487 21.35 -16.27 16.68
C ASP A 487 21.96 -15.15 15.83
N MET A 488 21.19 -14.07 15.57
CA MET A 488 21.59 -12.91 14.76
C MET A 488 21.88 -13.23 13.28
N GLU A 489 21.54 -14.43 12.82
CA GLU A 489 21.70 -14.86 11.42
C GLU A 489 20.80 -14.07 10.47
N GLY A 490 19.61 -13.67 10.94
CA GLY A 490 18.62 -12.95 10.17
C GLY A 490 18.03 -13.74 9.02
N ASN A 491 16.78 -13.45 8.67
CA ASN A 491 16.13 -14.09 7.55
C ASN A 491 16.38 -13.31 6.24
N VAL A 492 17.54 -13.54 5.64
CA VAL A 492 18.01 -12.81 4.43
C VAL A 492 17.02 -12.97 3.27
N GLU A 493 16.43 -14.16 3.14
CA GLU A 493 15.42 -14.48 2.11
C GLU A 493 14.13 -13.66 2.27
N SER A 494 13.78 -13.33 3.51
CA SER A 494 12.64 -12.45 3.84
C SER A 494 13.01 -10.97 3.93
N GLY A 495 14.25 -10.60 3.58
CA GLY A 495 14.74 -9.22 3.57
C GLY A 495 15.26 -8.70 4.91
N TYR A 496 15.44 -9.57 5.91
CA TYR A 496 16.03 -9.23 7.21
C TYR A 496 17.51 -9.67 7.26
N PRO A 497 18.48 -8.74 7.25
CA PRO A 497 19.89 -9.10 7.14
C PRO A 497 20.46 -9.71 8.42
N SER A 498 21.53 -10.49 8.26
CA SER A 498 22.37 -10.94 9.37
C SER A 498 23.01 -9.77 10.11
N LEU A 499 23.01 -9.86 11.44
CA LEU A 499 23.74 -8.96 12.33
C LEU A 499 25.06 -9.59 12.83
N ILE A 500 25.36 -10.83 12.41
CA ILE A 500 26.67 -11.45 12.66
C ILE A 500 27.75 -10.58 12.02
N LYS A 501 28.77 -10.22 12.82
CA LYS A 501 29.86 -9.32 12.43
C LYS A 501 29.38 -7.93 11.98
N ILE A 502 28.25 -7.44 12.50
CA ILE A 502 27.79 -6.08 12.19
C ILE A 502 28.84 -5.01 12.53
N SER A 503 29.66 -5.27 13.56
CA SER A 503 30.77 -4.41 14.00
C SER A 503 31.88 -4.19 12.95
N SER A 504 31.99 -5.05 11.93
CA SER A 504 32.94 -4.86 10.83
C SER A 504 32.38 -4.03 9.67
N LYS A 505 31.06 -3.81 9.63
CA LYS A 505 30.36 -3.11 8.54
C LYS A 505 29.93 -1.70 8.92
N TYR A 506 29.63 -1.46 10.18
CA TYR A 506 29.13 -0.19 10.68
C TYR A 506 29.87 0.18 11.97
N ASP A 507 30.00 1.47 12.25
CA ASP A 507 30.42 1.93 13.57
C ASP A 507 29.21 2.04 14.53
N LYS A 508 29.49 2.21 15.83
CA LYS A 508 28.45 2.28 16.87
C LYS A 508 27.44 3.41 16.63
N LYS A 509 27.90 4.58 16.14
CA LYS A 509 27.03 5.73 15.87
C LYS A 509 26.13 5.46 14.68
N ALA A 510 26.65 4.81 13.65
CA ALA A 510 25.88 4.37 12.49
C ALA A 510 24.82 3.33 12.89
N ILE A 511 25.12 2.40 13.80
CA ILE A 511 24.13 1.44 14.31
C ILE A 511 23.07 2.12 15.15
N ILE A 512 23.43 3.04 16.05
CA ILE A 512 22.46 3.84 16.81
C ILE A 512 21.55 4.62 15.85
N ASN A 513 22.12 5.21 14.80
CA ASN A 513 21.35 5.89 13.77
C ASN A 513 20.41 4.92 13.04
N LEU A 514 20.87 3.73 12.64
CA LEU A 514 20.04 2.70 12.03
C LEU A 514 18.91 2.22 12.96
N ILE A 515 19.19 2.06 14.25
CA ILE A 515 18.18 1.73 15.26
C ILE A 515 17.18 2.88 15.36
N ASN A 516 17.61 4.14 15.38
CA ASN A 516 16.71 5.30 15.46
C ASN A 516 15.84 5.47 14.20
N SER A 517 16.46 5.35 13.02
CA SER A 517 15.85 5.73 11.74
C SER A 517 15.26 4.54 10.98
N GLY A 518 15.53 3.31 11.40
CA GLY A 518 15.23 2.12 10.61
C GLY A 518 16.01 2.07 9.30
N LYS A 519 15.86 0.96 8.57
CA LYS A 519 16.37 0.80 7.20
C LYS A 519 15.67 -0.36 6.50
N GLY A 520 15.12 -0.11 5.31
CA GLY A 520 14.39 -1.12 4.54
C GLY A 520 13.12 -1.56 5.28
N MET A 521 13.02 -2.86 5.59
CA MET A 521 11.89 -3.44 6.33
C MET A 521 11.97 -3.21 7.84
N MET A 522 13.15 -2.86 8.38
CA MET A 522 13.34 -2.60 9.81
C MET A 522 12.83 -1.20 10.17
N PRO A 523 11.81 -1.07 11.05
CA PRO A 523 11.34 0.23 11.52
C PRO A 523 12.38 0.92 12.41
N GLY A 524 12.22 2.22 12.63
CA GLY A 524 13.03 2.97 13.58
C GLY A 524 12.55 2.77 15.00
N PHE A 525 13.41 2.24 15.87
CA PHE A 525 13.24 2.06 17.30
C PHE A 525 13.70 3.31 18.08
N GLY A 526 13.24 4.49 17.64
CA GLY A 526 13.59 5.78 18.25
C GLY A 526 13.20 5.89 19.73
N PHE A 527 12.14 5.20 20.13
CA PHE A 527 11.62 5.11 21.50
C PHE A 527 12.50 4.29 22.45
N VAL A 528 13.39 3.44 21.93
CA VAL A 528 14.35 2.70 22.78
C VAL A 528 15.26 3.71 23.44
N THR A 529 15.38 3.66 24.76
CA THR A 529 16.12 4.69 25.50
C THR A 529 17.58 4.72 25.05
N LYS A 530 18.24 5.88 25.20
CA LYS A 530 19.67 5.99 24.87
C LYS A 530 20.49 4.89 25.56
N GLN A 531 20.18 4.60 26.82
CA GLN A 531 20.83 3.54 27.60
C GLN A 531 20.60 2.13 27.04
N GLU A 532 19.37 1.81 26.62
CA GLU A 532 19.09 0.52 25.94
C GLU A 532 19.79 0.42 24.58
N LYS A 533 19.85 1.51 23.81
CA LYS A 533 20.57 1.52 22.52
C LYS A 533 22.06 1.32 22.71
N ASP A 534 22.66 2.02 23.66
CA ASP A 534 24.08 1.88 23.99
C ASP A 534 24.39 0.45 24.47
N ALA A 535 23.50 -0.14 25.27
CA ALA A 535 23.62 -1.54 25.71
C ALA A 535 23.41 -2.55 24.57
N LEU A 536 22.43 -2.35 23.68
CA LEU A 536 22.20 -3.19 22.50
C LEU A 536 23.40 -3.14 21.56
N VAL A 537 23.97 -1.96 21.33
CA VAL A 537 25.19 -1.84 20.52
C VAL A 537 26.36 -2.55 21.19
N ALA A 538 26.51 -2.43 22.51
CA ALA A 538 27.49 -3.21 23.25
C ALA A 538 27.26 -4.72 23.09
N PHE A 539 26.01 -5.20 23.15
CA PHE A 539 25.66 -6.60 22.91
C PHE A 539 26.04 -7.06 21.50
N LEU A 540 25.67 -6.29 20.48
CA LEU A 540 26.00 -6.59 19.07
C LEU A 540 27.52 -6.58 18.79
N TYR A 541 28.30 -5.90 19.64
CA TYR A 541 29.76 -5.87 19.59
C TYR A 541 30.41 -6.91 20.52
N ASN A 542 29.62 -7.68 21.25
CA ASN A 542 30.08 -8.62 22.27
C ASN A 542 30.87 -7.94 23.42
N GLU A 543 30.48 -6.73 23.78
CA GLU A 543 31.11 -5.86 24.80
C GLU A 543 30.21 -5.65 26.05
N GLU A 544 29.06 -6.30 26.12
CA GLU A 544 28.06 -5.98 27.14
C GLU A 544 28.46 -6.42 28.56
N LYS A 545 28.32 -5.52 29.54
CA LYS A 545 28.48 -5.78 30.98
C LYS A 545 27.12 -5.94 31.66
N LYS A 546 27.01 -6.92 32.57
CA LYS A 546 25.79 -7.32 33.28
C LYS A 546 25.37 -6.30 34.35
N GLU A 547 24.37 -5.46 34.07
CA GLU A 547 23.54 -4.78 35.08
C GLU A 547 22.08 -4.57 34.59
N VAL A 548 21.18 -4.25 35.54
CA VAL A 548 19.73 -4.55 35.52
C VAL A 548 18.83 -3.39 35.04
N GLY A 549 17.98 -3.68 34.05
CA GLY A 549 16.54 -3.28 33.98
C GLY A 549 16.11 -2.15 33.02
N ASN A 550 15.10 -2.39 32.13
CA ASN A 550 14.32 -1.33 31.44
C ASN A 550 12.94 -1.70 30.83
N ALA A 551 12.28 -0.67 30.26
CA ALA A 551 10.85 -0.32 30.21
C ALA A 551 9.89 -1.03 29.21
N THR A 552 10.33 -1.65 28.11
CA THR A 552 9.34 -2.24 27.15
C THR A 552 8.91 -3.65 27.49
N GLN A 553 9.72 -4.40 28.25
CA GLN A 553 9.18 -5.56 28.94
C GLN A 553 8.17 -5.13 30.00
N GLN A 554 8.35 -3.96 30.65
CA GLN A 554 7.30 -3.41 31.50
C GLN A 554 6.07 -3.04 30.68
N LEU A 555 6.17 -2.46 29.48
CA LEU A 555 5.00 -2.17 28.63
C LEU A 555 4.30 -3.43 28.12
N SER A 556 5.02 -4.44 27.61
CA SER A 556 4.40 -5.72 27.19
C SER A 556 3.79 -6.47 28.38
N LYS A 557 4.45 -6.43 29.55
CA LYS A 557 3.94 -7.03 30.79
C LYS A 557 2.76 -6.24 31.38
N LYS A 558 2.80 -4.89 31.31
CA LYS A 558 1.74 -3.96 31.72
C LYS A 558 0.53 -4.08 30.81
N ALA A 559 0.76 -4.24 29.50
CA ALA A 559 -0.26 -4.52 28.50
C ALA A 559 -0.78 -5.97 28.59
N GLY A 560 -0.06 -6.88 29.24
CA GLY A 560 -0.50 -8.27 29.44
C GLY A 560 -0.30 -9.18 28.23
N ILE A 561 0.67 -8.90 27.36
CA ILE A 561 1.00 -9.73 26.20
C ILE A 561 1.71 -11.00 26.66
N LYS A 562 1.09 -12.16 26.42
CA LYS A 562 1.61 -13.48 26.86
C LYS A 562 2.25 -14.29 25.76
N PHE A 563 1.91 -14.02 24.50
CA PHE A 563 2.40 -14.75 23.33
C PHE A 563 2.86 -13.78 22.26
N ARG A 564 3.87 -14.20 21.50
CA ARG A 564 4.35 -13.52 20.29
C ARG A 564 4.49 -14.55 19.17
N MET A 565 4.36 -14.10 17.94
CA MET A 565 4.69 -14.96 16.80
C MET A 565 6.20 -15.14 16.70
N THR A 566 6.64 -16.25 16.09
CA THR A 566 8.06 -16.52 15.84
C THR A 566 8.65 -15.71 14.69
N GLY A 567 7.85 -14.86 14.05
CA GLY A 567 8.27 -14.00 12.96
C GLY A 567 7.46 -14.19 11.68
N TYR A 568 7.84 -13.40 10.69
CA TYR A 568 7.28 -13.32 9.34
C TYR A 568 7.83 -14.47 8.47
N ASN A 569 7.53 -15.72 8.85
CA ASN A 569 8.14 -16.92 8.27
C ASN A 569 7.43 -17.37 6.98
N LYS A 570 8.05 -17.19 5.82
CA LYS A 570 7.59 -17.79 4.56
C LYS A 570 7.77 -19.31 4.58
N PHE A 571 6.85 -20.04 3.95
CA PHE A 571 6.96 -21.49 3.78
C PHE A 571 7.71 -21.78 2.47
N LEU A 572 9.02 -21.99 2.58
CA LEU A 572 9.94 -22.16 1.47
C LEU A 572 10.57 -23.56 1.46
N ASP A 573 11.08 -23.98 0.31
CA ASP A 573 11.93 -25.16 0.16
C ASP A 573 13.41 -24.84 0.44
N ASN A 574 14.27 -25.86 0.33
CA ASN A 574 15.72 -25.71 0.55
C ASN A 574 16.45 -24.84 -0.50
N ARG A 575 15.76 -24.41 -1.57
CA ARG A 575 16.28 -23.51 -2.61
C ARG A 575 15.74 -22.08 -2.47
N GLY A 576 14.96 -21.81 -1.42
CA GLY A 576 14.28 -20.53 -1.19
C GLY A 576 13.06 -20.31 -2.09
N LEU A 577 12.57 -21.35 -2.78
CA LEU A 577 11.35 -21.27 -3.59
C LEU A 577 10.11 -21.51 -2.72
N PRO A 578 8.94 -21.00 -3.08
CA PRO A 578 7.72 -21.27 -2.33
C PRO A 578 7.42 -22.77 -2.27
N ALA A 579 7.20 -23.28 -1.06
CA ALA A 579 6.96 -24.70 -0.82
C ALA A 579 5.60 -25.19 -1.35
N ILE A 580 4.70 -24.27 -1.72
CA ILE A 580 3.43 -24.59 -2.38
C ILE A 580 3.57 -24.50 -3.90
N ALA A 581 2.78 -25.26 -4.65
CA ALA A 581 2.83 -25.32 -6.10
C ALA A 581 2.35 -24.00 -6.75
N PRO A 582 2.95 -23.61 -7.90
CA PRO A 582 2.54 -22.41 -8.63
C PRO A 582 1.06 -22.47 -9.07
N PRO A 583 0.45 -21.32 -9.42
CA PRO A 583 1.09 -20.02 -9.56
C PRO A 583 1.38 -19.34 -8.22
N TRP A 584 2.55 -18.69 -8.09
CA TRP A 584 2.94 -17.90 -6.90
C TRP A 584 2.53 -16.44 -6.96
N GLY A 585 2.11 -16.00 -8.15
CA GLY A 585 1.45 -14.74 -8.38
C GLY A 585 0.54 -14.84 -9.57
N THR A 586 -0.58 -14.11 -9.54
CA THR A 586 -1.58 -14.14 -10.61
C THR A 586 -2.09 -12.76 -10.95
N LEU A 587 -2.61 -12.61 -12.17
CA LEU A 587 -3.38 -11.46 -12.61
C LEU A 587 -4.81 -11.94 -12.91
N ASN A 588 -5.80 -11.18 -12.44
CA ASN A 588 -7.19 -11.60 -12.44
C ASN A 588 -8.06 -10.52 -13.05
N ALA A 589 -9.07 -10.90 -13.84
CA ALA A 589 -10.18 -10.04 -14.22
C ALA A 589 -11.48 -10.55 -13.61
N ILE A 590 -12.24 -9.63 -13.01
CA ILE A 590 -13.48 -9.90 -12.28
C ILE A 590 -14.54 -8.94 -12.77
N ASP A 591 -15.67 -9.45 -13.26
CA ASP A 591 -16.83 -8.62 -13.57
C ASP A 591 -17.57 -8.32 -12.26
N LEU A 592 -17.55 -7.06 -11.82
CA LEU A 592 -18.20 -6.62 -10.59
C LEU A 592 -19.73 -6.54 -10.71
N ASN A 593 -20.29 -6.56 -11.92
CA ASN A 593 -21.74 -6.61 -12.10
C ASN A 593 -22.29 -7.99 -11.70
N THR A 594 -21.56 -9.06 -12.04
CA THR A 594 -21.97 -10.44 -11.79
C THR A 594 -21.23 -11.13 -10.64
N GLY A 595 -20.06 -10.61 -10.25
CA GLY A 595 -19.14 -11.21 -9.29
C GLY A 595 -18.33 -12.38 -9.85
N LYS A 596 -18.42 -12.65 -11.16
CA LYS A 596 -17.74 -13.77 -11.80
C LYS A 596 -16.33 -13.39 -12.24
N LYS A 597 -15.43 -14.37 -12.17
CA LYS A 597 -14.09 -14.28 -12.75
C LYS A 597 -14.19 -14.42 -14.27
N LEU A 598 -13.62 -13.47 -15.00
CA LEU A 598 -13.54 -13.50 -16.47
C LEU A 598 -12.32 -14.30 -16.92
N TRP A 599 -11.16 -14.05 -16.30
CA TRP A 599 -9.94 -14.82 -16.52
C TRP A 599 -9.00 -14.70 -15.31
N LYS A 600 -8.06 -15.64 -15.20
CA LYS A 600 -6.96 -15.65 -14.24
C LYS A 600 -5.75 -16.30 -14.90
N ILE A 601 -4.60 -15.63 -14.83
CA ILE A 601 -3.34 -16.08 -15.45
C ILE A 601 -2.20 -15.99 -14.42
N PRO A 602 -1.15 -16.83 -14.52
CA PRO A 602 0.09 -16.60 -13.79
C PRO A 602 0.69 -15.23 -14.12
N PHE A 603 1.27 -14.55 -13.13
CA PHE A 603 1.83 -13.22 -13.30
C PHE A 603 3.29 -13.15 -12.84
N GLY A 604 4.17 -12.89 -13.80
CA GLY A 604 5.61 -12.96 -13.63
C GLY A 604 6.14 -14.39 -13.66
N ASP A 605 7.46 -14.51 -13.59
CA ASP A 605 8.16 -15.78 -13.59
C ASP A 605 9.29 -15.77 -12.55
N GLU A 606 9.52 -16.93 -11.94
CA GLU A 606 10.65 -17.16 -11.04
C GLU A 606 11.98 -17.23 -11.80
N PRO A 607 12.93 -16.28 -11.59
CA PRO A 607 14.19 -16.26 -12.33
C PRO A 607 15.04 -17.52 -12.18
N LEU A 608 14.98 -18.21 -11.02
CA LEU A 608 15.68 -19.48 -10.83
C LEU A 608 15.13 -20.58 -11.73
N LEU A 609 13.81 -20.75 -11.79
CA LEU A 609 13.15 -21.78 -12.60
C LEU A 609 13.17 -21.45 -14.10
N MET A 610 13.17 -20.17 -14.48
CA MET A 610 13.34 -19.77 -15.88
C MET A 610 14.67 -20.27 -16.48
N LYS A 611 15.75 -20.26 -15.69
CA LYS A 611 17.06 -20.79 -16.13
C LYS A 611 17.02 -22.30 -16.38
N GLU A 612 16.04 -22.99 -15.80
CA GLU A 612 15.79 -24.43 -15.98
C GLU A 612 14.75 -24.71 -17.08
N GLY A 613 14.30 -23.68 -17.81
CA GLY A 613 13.30 -23.83 -18.88
C GLY A 613 11.86 -23.94 -18.38
N ILE A 614 11.60 -23.62 -17.11
CA ILE A 614 10.27 -23.65 -16.50
C ILE A 614 9.70 -22.23 -16.46
N TYR A 615 8.53 -22.04 -17.08
CA TYR A 615 7.84 -20.75 -17.22
C TYR A 615 6.40 -20.83 -16.71
N ASN A 616 5.73 -19.68 -16.62
CA ASN A 616 4.37 -19.51 -16.10
C ASN A 616 4.23 -19.92 -14.63
N THR A 617 5.29 -19.75 -13.84
CA THR A 617 5.30 -20.06 -12.41
C THR A 617 4.56 -19.01 -11.59
N GLY A 618 4.39 -17.81 -12.12
CA GLY A 618 4.00 -16.66 -11.30
C GLY A 618 5.11 -16.28 -10.33
N THR A 619 5.01 -15.10 -9.74
CA THR A 619 5.93 -14.69 -8.68
C THR A 619 5.28 -13.67 -7.76
N GLU A 620 5.82 -13.51 -6.55
CA GLU A 620 5.37 -12.43 -5.66
C GLU A 620 5.47 -11.09 -6.39
N ASN A 621 4.43 -10.28 -6.22
CA ASN A 621 4.20 -9.07 -6.99
C ASN A 621 3.65 -7.96 -6.10
N TYR A 622 4.19 -6.76 -6.28
CA TYR A 622 3.81 -5.58 -5.52
C TYR A 622 3.81 -4.34 -6.42
N GLY A 623 2.80 -3.48 -6.27
CA GLY A 623 2.41 -2.52 -7.29
C GLY A 623 1.12 -2.97 -7.98
N GLY A 624 0.52 -2.09 -8.77
CA GLY A 624 -0.83 -2.30 -9.34
C GLY A 624 -0.88 -2.09 -10.85
N PRO A 625 -1.98 -2.50 -11.50
CA PRO A 625 -2.19 -2.32 -12.92
C PRO A 625 -2.76 -0.93 -13.25
N VAL A 626 -2.67 -0.54 -14.52
CA VAL A 626 -3.39 0.58 -15.15
C VAL A 626 -4.19 0.05 -16.33
N ILE A 627 -5.45 0.49 -16.48
CA ILE A 627 -6.32 0.13 -17.61
C ILE A 627 -6.57 1.35 -18.51
N THR A 628 -6.42 1.19 -19.82
CA THR A 628 -6.67 2.27 -20.80
C THR A 628 -7.98 2.05 -21.57
N ALA A 629 -8.53 3.12 -22.13
CA ALA A 629 -9.70 3.05 -23.02
C ALA A 629 -9.44 2.22 -24.28
N SER A 630 -8.18 2.07 -24.72
CA SER A 630 -7.78 1.17 -25.80
C SER A 630 -7.81 -0.32 -25.43
N GLY A 631 -8.19 -0.66 -24.20
CA GLY A 631 -8.29 -2.05 -23.73
C GLY A 631 -6.93 -2.68 -23.39
N LEU A 632 -5.93 -1.85 -23.04
CA LEU A 632 -4.63 -2.31 -22.58
C LEU A 632 -4.55 -2.29 -21.06
N LEU A 633 -4.03 -3.38 -20.49
CA LEU A 633 -3.72 -3.51 -19.07
C LEU A 633 -2.20 -3.48 -18.88
N ILE A 634 -1.69 -2.45 -18.21
CA ILE A 634 -0.25 -2.17 -18.09
C ILE A 634 0.19 -2.39 -16.64
N ILE A 635 1.22 -3.22 -16.41
CA ILE A 635 1.71 -3.54 -15.06
C ILE A 635 3.17 -4.04 -15.09
N ALA A 636 3.95 -3.77 -14.03
CA ALA A 636 5.36 -4.20 -13.95
C ALA A 636 5.76 -4.91 -12.64
N ALA A 637 4.81 -5.06 -11.71
CA ALA A 637 4.94 -5.36 -10.29
C ALA A 637 5.74 -6.62 -9.86
N THR A 638 6.42 -7.32 -10.77
CA THR A 638 7.07 -8.62 -10.54
C THR A 638 8.59 -8.49 -10.37
N LYS A 639 9.17 -9.45 -9.64
CA LYS A 639 10.62 -9.47 -9.35
C LYS A 639 11.53 -9.69 -10.57
N ASP A 640 10.97 -10.18 -11.68
CA ASP A 640 11.69 -10.38 -12.94
C ASP A 640 11.96 -9.09 -13.74
N ALA A 641 11.58 -7.92 -13.22
CA ALA A 641 11.92 -6.61 -13.76
C ALA A 641 11.46 -6.37 -15.21
N ASN A 642 10.19 -6.63 -15.51
CA ASN A 642 9.60 -6.30 -16.81
C ASN A 642 8.33 -5.45 -16.68
N LEU A 643 8.22 -4.44 -17.53
CA LEU A 643 6.94 -3.83 -17.89
C LEU A 643 6.19 -4.79 -18.82
N ARG A 644 4.93 -5.06 -18.49
CA ARG A 644 4.05 -5.90 -19.30
C ARG A 644 2.82 -5.13 -19.72
N VAL A 645 2.37 -5.41 -20.94
CA VAL A 645 1.09 -4.94 -21.46
C VAL A 645 0.28 -6.13 -21.92
N PHE A 646 -0.94 -6.24 -21.43
CA PHE A 646 -1.88 -7.30 -21.75
C PHE A 646 -3.10 -6.74 -22.49
N GLU A 647 -3.73 -7.55 -23.32
CA GLU A 647 -5.10 -7.32 -23.75
C GLU A 647 -6.04 -7.54 -22.55
N ALA A 648 -6.71 -6.48 -22.11
CA ALA A 648 -7.50 -6.51 -20.88
C ALA A 648 -8.69 -7.50 -20.94
N LYS A 649 -9.26 -7.73 -22.14
CA LYS A 649 -10.40 -8.63 -22.32
C LYS A 649 -10.04 -10.10 -22.08
N THR A 650 -8.83 -10.52 -22.47
CA THR A 650 -8.44 -11.93 -22.54
C THR A 650 -7.31 -12.30 -21.58
N GLY A 651 -6.55 -11.31 -21.09
CA GLY A 651 -5.32 -11.54 -20.34
C GLY A 651 -4.14 -11.94 -21.25
N LYS A 652 -4.26 -11.85 -22.57
CA LYS A 652 -3.17 -12.17 -23.51
C LYS A 652 -2.04 -11.15 -23.37
N LEU A 653 -0.81 -11.62 -23.14
CA LEU A 653 0.38 -10.79 -23.14
C LEU A 653 0.66 -10.26 -24.56
N LEU A 654 0.73 -8.93 -24.71
CA LEU A 654 1.00 -8.26 -25.99
C LEU A 654 2.43 -7.73 -26.06
N LEU A 655 2.97 -7.25 -24.94
CA LEU A 655 4.33 -6.72 -24.83
C LEU A 655 4.94 -7.13 -23.49
N LYS A 656 6.19 -7.55 -23.52
CA LYS A 656 7.07 -7.65 -22.35
C LYS A 656 8.34 -6.87 -22.64
N LYS A 657 8.68 -5.92 -21.77
CA LYS A 657 9.84 -5.06 -21.94
C LYS A 657 10.67 -5.00 -20.66
N PRO A 658 11.98 -5.30 -20.71
CA PRO A 658 12.83 -5.27 -19.53
C PRO A 658 12.96 -3.85 -18.98
N LEU A 659 13.06 -3.76 -17.66
CA LEU A 659 13.27 -2.55 -16.88
C LEU A 659 14.68 -2.55 -16.28
N PRO A 660 15.25 -1.37 -15.97
CA PRO A 660 16.58 -1.28 -15.35
C PRO A 660 16.64 -1.90 -13.94
N ALA A 661 15.50 -2.02 -13.26
CA ALA A 661 15.34 -2.73 -12.00
C ALA A 661 13.87 -3.15 -11.85
N ALA A 662 13.57 -4.06 -10.90
CA ALA A 662 12.19 -4.42 -10.59
C ALA A 662 11.40 -3.18 -10.13
N ALA A 663 10.19 -3.04 -10.66
CA ALA A 663 9.33 -1.89 -10.39
C ALA A 663 8.18 -2.31 -9.48
N PHE A 664 8.28 -1.97 -8.19
CA PHE A 664 7.24 -2.26 -7.19
C PHE A 664 6.24 -1.10 -7.01
N ALA A 665 6.02 -0.37 -8.11
CA ALA A 665 5.18 0.82 -8.21
C ALA A 665 4.07 0.60 -9.25
N THR A 666 3.01 1.39 -9.16
CA THR A 666 1.95 1.44 -10.19
C THR A 666 2.37 2.41 -11.30
N PRO A 667 2.30 2.05 -12.59
CA PRO A 667 2.57 2.97 -13.70
C PRO A 667 1.63 4.18 -13.70
N ALA A 668 2.02 5.25 -14.38
CA ALA A 668 1.14 6.35 -14.76
C ALA A 668 1.12 6.47 -16.29
N THR A 669 -0.01 6.90 -16.87
CA THR A 669 -0.08 7.23 -18.30
C THR A 669 -0.66 8.63 -18.49
N TYR A 670 -0.11 9.37 -19.44
CA TYR A 670 -0.41 10.79 -19.64
C TYR A 670 -0.13 11.16 -21.09
N MET A 671 -0.57 12.34 -21.52
CA MET A 671 -0.34 12.85 -22.87
C MET A 671 0.23 14.26 -22.82
N ILE A 672 1.36 14.49 -23.52
CA ILE A 672 1.97 15.81 -23.69
C ILE A 672 2.10 16.11 -25.17
N ASN A 673 1.60 17.25 -25.63
CA ASN A 673 1.68 17.72 -27.01
C ASN A 673 1.22 16.64 -28.02
N GLY A 674 0.13 15.94 -27.70
CA GLY A 674 -0.42 14.88 -28.53
C GLY A 674 0.36 13.56 -28.52
N LYS A 675 1.39 13.39 -27.69
CA LYS A 675 2.12 12.12 -27.53
C LYS A 675 1.81 11.48 -26.17
N GLN A 676 1.35 10.23 -26.19
CA GLN A 676 1.05 9.44 -25.00
C GLN A 676 2.33 8.79 -24.44
N TYR A 677 2.46 8.86 -23.12
CA TYR A 677 3.56 8.29 -22.36
C TYR A 677 3.04 7.31 -21.30
N ILE A 678 3.90 6.37 -20.91
CA ILE A 678 3.75 5.48 -19.75
C ILE A 678 5.00 5.66 -18.89
N ALA A 679 4.87 6.19 -17.67
CA ALA A 679 5.98 6.38 -16.74
C ALA A 679 5.91 5.44 -15.54
N ILE A 680 7.06 4.96 -15.07
CA ILE A 680 7.16 4.05 -13.92
C ILE A 680 8.48 4.23 -13.15
N ALA A 681 8.42 4.04 -11.83
CA ALA A 681 9.57 4.03 -10.95
C ALA A 681 10.19 2.62 -10.82
N CYS A 682 11.50 2.53 -10.98
CA CYS A 682 12.29 1.30 -10.98
C CYS A 682 13.32 1.34 -9.84
N GLY A 683 12.91 0.94 -8.63
CA GLY A 683 13.75 0.96 -7.42
C GLY A 683 14.30 -0.40 -6.95
N GLY A 684 13.66 -1.51 -7.31
CA GLY A 684 14.06 -2.85 -6.88
C GLY A 684 14.11 -3.03 -5.37
N THR A 685 15.16 -3.69 -4.86
CA THR A 685 15.45 -3.98 -3.43
C THR A 685 14.49 -4.96 -2.74
N LYS A 686 13.17 -4.87 -2.97
CA LYS A 686 12.21 -5.83 -2.40
C LYS A 686 12.37 -7.20 -3.07
N LEU A 687 12.04 -8.28 -2.35
CA LEU A 687 12.19 -9.67 -2.81
C LEU A 687 13.63 -10.04 -3.23
N GLY A 688 14.65 -9.42 -2.63
CA GLY A 688 16.05 -9.65 -2.97
C GLY A 688 16.46 -9.15 -4.35
N THR A 689 15.64 -8.33 -5.01
CA THR A 689 15.96 -7.79 -6.35
C THR A 689 17.09 -6.77 -6.29
N PRO A 690 17.89 -6.63 -7.38
CA PRO A 690 18.93 -5.61 -7.46
C PRO A 690 18.40 -4.20 -7.19
N LYS A 691 19.23 -3.35 -6.60
CA LYS A 691 18.88 -1.94 -6.36
C LYS A 691 18.72 -1.20 -7.69
N GLY A 692 17.71 -0.35 -7.75
CA GLY A 692 17.46 0.60 -8.83
C GLY A 692 17.37 2.03 -8.31
N ASN A 693 17.50 2.97 -9.24
CA ASN A 693 17.47 4.41 -8.98
C ASN A 693 16.86 5.20 -10.15
N LYS A 694 15.97 4.60 -10.94
CA LYS A 694 15.47 5.23 -12.17
C LYS A 694 13.97 5.41 -12.18
N TYR A 695 13.53 6.50 -12.80
CA TYR A 695 12.22 6.60 -13.43
C TYR A 695 12.41 6.42 -14.94
N VAL A 696 11.51 5.69 -15.58
CA VAL A 696 11.54 5.43 -17.02
C VAL A 696 10.19 5.78 -17.61
N ALA A 697 10.19 6.50 -18.73
CA ALA A 697 8.99 6.68 -19.53
C ALA A 697 9.10 6.04 -20.91
N PHE A 698 7.97 5.56 -21.39
CA PHE A 698 7.83 4.88 -22.66
C PHE A 698 6.80 5.59 -23.53
N ALA A 699 7.01 5.59 -24.84
CA ALA A 699 6.03 6.10 -25.82
C ALA A 699 6.16 5.34 -27.14
N VAL A 700 5.13 5.45 -27.99
CA VAL A 700 5.23 5.07 -29.40
C VAL A 700 5.84 6.25 -30.18
N GLU A 701 6.65 5.95 -31.19
CA GLU A 701 7.22 6.96 -32.10
C GLU A 701 6.28 7.25 -33.26
#